data_AF-A0A373DDQ0-F1
#
_entry.id   AF-A0A373DDQ0-F1
#
_cell.length_a   1.000
_cell.length_b   1.000
_cell.length_c   1.000
_cell.angle_alpha   90.00
_cell.angle_beta   90.00
_cell.angle_gamma   90.00
#
_symmetry.space_group_name_H-M   'P 1'
#
loop_
_entity.id
_entity.type
_entity.pdbx_description
1 polymer ?
#
loop_
_entity_poly.entity_id
_entity_poly.type
_entity_poly.pdbx_seq_one_letter_code
_entity_poly.pdbx_strand_id
1 'polypeptide(L)'
;MTEIKEIDDAVREEIPERIPEARKKKRRTVPVLKSRDGLMIAFFVPVLVMICIFAQRGIFPFGERCFLRTDMYHQYAPFFSEFQHKLRTGGSLLYSWDVGMGVNFAALYAYYLASPLNWLILLCPKKFIIEFMTIMIVIKIGLSGLSFAWYLKQHSKNCILGVGFFGIFYALSGYMAAYSWNIMWLDCILLFPLIVYGLERLVREQKGMLYCVTLGLSILSNYYISIMTCLFLVLYFIALLILEEPGPVRKYVESCVRFGIYSLLSGGLAAGVLLPEICALQSTASGNFDFPKAWTSYFPIFDMIARHIGNVETEIGLDHWPNIYCGVAVFLFFLLYLACKKISVKEKAVYCGLLLLFFASFSMNVLNFIWHGFHYPNSLPCRQSFIYIFLMLFICFRAYAHLDETPKKYVAVAFWGSICFVLLAEKLVTQEHFHFIVYYVSIIFLAAYAGLIYIYKGGRRALAGFLALALVSMEAAINTTVTSVTTTSRESYTADNEEARILKDSLEPASDFYRVEKKTRKTKNDGAWMNFPSVSLFSSTANADLSKIFKKLGCESSTNAYSITGSTPLVDSIFSVKYALYSDAVSNTELMMYLRESGGTYLYENLYTLPLGFVLPSDIEENWQYEMDNPAEVQNDLCLVTGADEVLVDTGGTVNKNTFTFTPDMTGEYYVFVLNKKVKNVKADLPSGSKSFGNVDRGYLLELGTLSPGYEVKLTADEAGEQLNAIAYRFSEDAMIQVYDRLNRMPMHLTSWKDTKLSGTVTADRAGMLFTSIPFDKGWTVKVDGQKVETRKAFGAFLAIDVDAGDHVIDFSYFPEGLKPGVLITGGSIVILIFLWFLRREMERRRDRARMLRIRRMQRESEEEHADEDEFEEIPEIDEEPEESSDEMEEPDSEIPDMPEPEKHINHKKQTTEEQT
;
A
#
# COMPACT_ATOMS: atom_id res chain seq x y z
N MET A 1 2.84 -14.22 40.77
CA MET A 1 3.60 -15.08 41.72
C MET A 1 3.69 -16.49 41.14
N THR A 2 4.66 -17.28 41.60
CA THR A 2 4.74 -18.76 41.48
C THR A 2 4.33 -19.36 40.12
N GLU A 3 5.27 -19.58 39.20
CA GLU A 3 6.17 -20.76 39.13
C GLU A 3 5.54 -21.97 38.44
N ILE A 4 6.23 -22.50 37.43
CA ILE A 4 5.93 -23.76 36.74
C ILE A 4 7.22 -24.58 36.79
N LYS A 5 7.12 -25.83 37.27
CA LYS A 5 8.27 -26.72 37.46
C LYS A 5 8.84 -27.24 36.14
N GLU A 6 10.16 -27.40 36.13
CA GLU A 6 10.85 -28.33 35.23
C GLU A 6 10.67 -29.77 35.74
N ILE A 7 10.54 -30.72 34.81
CA ILE A 7 10.95 -32.12 34.98
C ILE A 7 11.65 -32.50 33.66
N ASP A 8 12.86 -33.04 33.76
CA ASP A 8 13.65 -33.61 32.66
C ASP A 8 13.74 -35.14 32.87
N ASP A 9 14.69 -35.81 32.22
CA ASP A 9 14.98 -37.26 32.25
C ASP A 9 14.07 -38.15 31.37
N ALA A 10 14.59 -39.19 30.71
CA ALA A 10 15.98 -39.48 30.31
C ALA A 10 16.02 -40.55 29.21
N VAL A 11 17.03 -40.48 28.32
CA VAL A 11 17.73 -41.64 27.75
C VAL A 11 19.19 -41.23 27.50
N ARG A 12 20.15 -42.06 27.91
CA ARG A 12 21.53 -42.04 27.39
C ARG A 12 21.78 -43.34 26.63
N GLU A 13 22.45 -43.24 25.50
CA GLU A 13 23.15 -44.38 24.88
C GLU A 13 24.65 -44.22 25.16
N GLU A 14 25.33 -45.31 25.50
CA GLU A 14 26.78 -45.31 25.74
C GLU A 14 27.55 -45.81 24.51
N ILE A 15 28.74 -45.26 24.28
CA ILE A 15 29.69 -45.75 23.28
C ILE A 15 31.10 -45.69 23.91
N PRO A 16 31.88 -46.79 23.90
CA PRO A 16 33.13 -46.89 24.65
C PRO A 16 34.32 -46.10 24.07
N GLU A 17 35.39 -46.04 24.86
CA GLU A 17 36.54 -45.15 24.70
C GLU A 17 37.52 -45.46 23.54
N ARG A 18 38.21 -44.43 23.01
CA ARG A 18 39.64 -44.11 23.27
C ARG A 18 40.29 -43.23 22.18
N ILE A 19 40.51 -41.94 22.46
CA ILE A 19 41.53 -41.11 21.78
C ILE A 19 42.21 -40.18 22.83
N PRO A 20 43.55 -40.03 22.88
CA PRO A 20 44.23 -39.44 24.04
C PRO A 20 44.02 -37.93 24.30
N GLU A 21 44.10 -37.55 25.57
CA GLU A 21 43.96 -36.18 26.05
C GLU A 21 45.19 -35.29 25.76
N ALA A 22 45.22 -34.63 24.59
CA ALA A 22 46.36 -33.76 24.23
C ALA A 22 46.01 -32.38 23.64
N ARG A 23 44.79 -31.81 23.85
CA ARG A 23 44.46 -30.44 23.39
C ARG A 23 43.23 -29.69 23.98
N LYS A 24 42.85 -29.89 25.25
CA LYS A 24 41.66 -29.22 25.87
C LYS A 24 41.98 -28.13 26.92
N LYS A 25 42.66 -27.04 26.52
CA LYS A 25 42.59 -25.72 27.21
C LYS A 25 42.27 -24.56 26.26
N LYS A 26 41.25 -24.71 25.42
CA LYS A 26 40.52 -23.56 24.87
C LYS A 26 39.45 -23.13 25.88
N ARG A 27 39.52 -21.90 26.38
CA ARG A 27 38.51 -21.31 27.27
C ARG A 27 37.11 -21.45 26.64
N ARG A 28 36.15 -22.04 27.37
CA ARG A 28 34.72 -21.84 27.11
C ARG A 28 34.37 -20.39 27.45
N THR A 29 34.65 -19.46 26.55
CA THR A 29 34.05 -18.13 26.61
C THR A 29 32.57 -18.27 26.32
N VAL A 30 31.71 -17.91 27.29
CA VAL A 30 30.28 -17.75 27.05
C VAL A 30 30.09 -16.82 25.85
N PRO A 31 29.26 -17.16 24.85
CA PRO A 31 29.05 -16.29 23.71
C PRO A 31 28.36 -15.01 24.18
N VAL A 32 29.09 -13.90 24.11
CA VAL A 32 28.64 -12.55 24.50
C VAL A 32 27.42 -12.08 23.69
N LEU A 33 27.21 -12.69 22.52
CA LEU A 33 26.09 -12.43 21.61
C LEU A 33 25.23 -13.68 21.43
N LYS A 34 23.91 -13.53 21.56
CA LYS A 34 22.89 -14.58 21.40
C LYS A 34 22.26 -14.49 20.01
N SER A 35 21.67 -15.57 19.53
CA SER A 35 20.98 -15.64 18.22
C SER A 35 19.68 -14.81 18.12
N ARG A 36 19.37 -13.97 19.11
CA ARG A 36 18.33 -12.92 19.04
C ARG A 36 18.92 -11.58 18.59
N ASP A 37 20.19 -11.33 18.87
CA ASP A 37 20.79 -9.99 18.84
C ASP A 37 20.92 -9.46 17.41
N GLY A 38 21.24 -10.33 16.43
CA GLY A 38 21.22 -9.97 15.01
C GLY A 38 19.82 -9.61 14.48
N LEU A 39 18.75 -10.16 15.06
CA LEU A 39 17.38 -9.76 14.73
C LEU A 39 17.01 -8.41 15.36
N MET A 40 17.44 -8.19 16.61
CA MET A 40 17.29 -6.90 17.29
C MET A 40 18.04 -5.79 16.53
N ILE A 41 19.27 -6.06 16.08
CA ILE A 41 20.06 -5.15 15.22
C ILE A 41 19.30 -4.79 13.94
N ALA A 42 18.76 -5.79 13.24
CA ALA A 42 18.04 -5.58 11.97
C ALA A 42 16.76 -4.75 12.11
N PHE A 43 16.15 -4.73 13.31
CA PHE A 43 14.99 -3.88 13.61
C PHE A 43 15.41 -2.49 14.13
N PHE A 44 16.16 -2.46 15.22
CA PHE A 44 16.41 -1.23 15.97
C PHE A 44 17.43 -0.29 15.31
N VAL A 45 18.40 -0.80 14.54
CA VAL A 45 19.36 0.09 13.86
C VAL A 45 18.68 0.92 12.76
N PRO A 46 17.88 0.36 11.82
CA PRO A 46 17.14 1.16 10.86
C PRO A 46 16.16 2.15 11.51
N VAL A 47 15.47 1.74 12.59
CA VAL A 47 14.56 2.61 13.36
C VAL A 47 15.31 3.79 13.97
N LEU A 48 16.43 3.55 14.65
CA LEU A 48 17.26 4.61 15.26
C LEU A 48 17.86 5.53 14.20
N VAL A 49 18.32 4.99 13.07
CA VAL A 49 18.83 5.79 11.93
C VAL A 49 17.73 6.73 11.42
N MET A 50 16.52 6.23 11.17
CA MET A 50 15.41 7.08 10.71
C MET A 50 15.02 8.14 11.74
N ILE A 51 14.99 7.82 13.04
CA ILE A 51 14.72 8.80 14.11
C ILE A 51 15.80 9.89 14.15
N CYS A 52 17.08 9.53 14.02
CA CYS A 52 18.17 10.50 13.95
C CYS A 52 18.06 11.41 12.71
N ILE A 53 17.68 10.86 11.55
CA ILE A 53 17.44 11.65 10.33
C ILE A 53 16.23 12.59 10.51
N PHE A 54 15.16 12.13 11.16
CA PHE A 54 13.98 12.95 11.44
C PHE A 54 14.32 14.12 12.37
N ALA A 55 15.10 13.88 13.43
CA ALA A 55 15.64 14.94 14.29
C ALA A 55 16.54 15.92 13.51
N GLN A 56 17.48 15.41 12.69
CA GLN A 56 18.36 16.25 11.86
C GLN A 56 17.58 17.10 10.84
N ARG A 57 16.49 16.58 10.28
CA ARG A 57 15.65 17.26 9.27
C ARG A 57 14.61 18.21 9.88
N GLY A 58 14.45 18.21 11.21
CA GLY A 58 13.48 19.03 11.94
C GLY A 58 12.03 18.53 11.83
N ILE A 59 11.84 17.22 11.66
CA ILE A 59 10.51 16.60 11.54
C ILE A 59 9.89 16.46 12.93
N PHE A 60 8.61 16.82 13.05
CA PHE A 60 7.85 16.76 14.30
C PHE A 60 7.93 15.37 14.97
N PRO A 61 8.17 15.30 16.30
CA PRO A 61 8.18 16.37 17.29
C PRO A 61 9.51 17.12 17.47
N PHE A 62 10.50 16.92 16.59
CA PHE A 62 11.81 17.59 16.67
C PHE A 62 11.85 18.96 15.97
N GLY A 63 10.74 19.42 15.40
CA GLY A 63 10.58 20.72 14.74
C GLY A 63 9.32 20.78 13.86
N GLU A 64 9.11 21.91 13.17
CA GLU A 64 7.84 22.21 12.47
C GLU A 64 7.72 21.64 11.05
N ARG A 65 8.44 20.56 10.73
CA ARG A 65 8.36 19.87 9.43
C ARG A 65 7.67 18.51 9.54
N CYS A 66 7.21 18.01 8.40
CA CYS A 66 6.66 16.66 8.29
C CYS A 66 7.22 15.90 7.08
N PHE A 67 7.04 14.58 7.08
CA PHE A 67 7.48 13.67 6.02
C PHE A 67 6.55 13.65 4.78
N LEU A 68 5.47 14.45 4.78
CA LEU A 68 4.53 14.49 3.67
C LEU A 68 5.21 15.02 2.39
N ARG A 69 5.09 14.24 1.31
CA ARG A 69 5.60 14.55 -0.04
C ARG A 69 4.70 13.92 -1.10
N THR A 70 4.56 14.57 -2.25
CA THR A 70 3.87 14.03 -3.43
C THR A 70 2.49 13.46 -3.07
N ASP A 71 2.18 12.22 -3.45
CA ASP A 71 0.88 11.59 -3.18
C ASP A 71 0.59 11.39 -1.69
N MET A 72 1.61 11.27 -0.84
CA MET A 72 1.44 11.19 0.61
C MET A 72 0.86 12.49 1.18
N TYR A 73 1.23 13.64 0.59
CA TYR A 73 0.71 14.96 0.94
C TYR A 73 -0.69 15.22 0.36
N HIS A 74 -0.89 14.91 -0.93
CA HIS A 74 -2.14 15.26 -1.61
C HIS A 74 -3.25 14.20 -1.49
N GLN A 75 -2.92 12.93 -1.24
CA GLN A 75 -3.87 11.82 -1.28
C GLN A 75 -3.89 11.04 0.04
N TYR A 76 -2.74 10.53 0.51
CA TYR A 76 -2.75 9.55 1.60
C TYR A 76 -3.11 10.18 2.95
N ALA A 77 -2.58 11.36 3.29
CA ALA A 77 -2.96 12.03 4.54
C ALA A 77 -4.47 12.38 4.61
N PRO A 78 -5.10 12.94 3.55
CA PRO A 78 -6.56 13.05 3.46
C PRO A 78 -7.29 11.71 3.64
N PHE A 79 -6.91 10.65 2.91
CA PHE A 79 -7.61 9.36 2.98
C PHE A 79 -7.43 8.64 4.34
N PHE A 80 -6.28 8.83 5.01
CA PHE A 80 -6.08 8.36 6.39
C PHE A 80 -6.94 9.16 7.40
N SER A 81 -7.24 10.45 7.14
CA SER A 81 -8.17 11.24 7.95
C SER A 81 -9.62 10.75 7.80
N GLU A 82 -10.08 10.54 6.57
CA GLU A 82 -11.40 9.99 6.29
C GLU A 82 -11.58 8.58 6.88
N PHE A 83 -10.57 7.72 6.77
CA PHE A 83 -10.60 6.39 7.39
C PHE A 83 -10.66 6.47 8.92
N GLN A 84 -9.87 7.35 9.55
CA GLN A 84 -9.90 7.58 11.00
C GLN A 84 -11.25 8.12 11.47
N HIS A 85 -11.85 9.02 10.69
CA HIS A 85 -13.15 9.62 10.97
C HIS A 85 -14.25 8.56 10.92
N LYS A 86 -14.42 7.85 9.80
CA LYS A 86 -15.42 6.80 9.65
C LYS A 86 -15.31 5.72 10.74
N LEU A 87 -14.09 5.28 11.06
CA LEU A 87 -13.85 4.30 12.15
C LEU A 87 -14.26 4.81 13.55
N ARG A 88 -14.29 6.14 13.78
CA ARG A 88 -14.68 6.74 15.06
C ARG A 88 -16.14 7.17 15.13
N THR A 89 -16.76 7.57 14.03
CA THR A 89 -18.18 7.96 13.97
C THR A 89 -19.13 6.80 13.67
N GLY A 90 -18.62 5.67 13.19
CA GLY A 90 -19.44 4.57 12.67
C GLY A 90 -19.88 4.77 11.21
N GLY A 91 -19.19 5.66 10.47
CA GLY A 91 -19.39 5.86 9.04
C GLY A 91 -19.12 4.60 8.21
N SER A 92 -19.67 4.56 6.99
CA SER A 92 -19.64 3.37 6.15
C SER A 92 -18.35 3.24 5.35
N LEU A 93 -17.61 2.15 5.55
CA LEU A 93 -16.43 1.83 4.74
C LEU A 93 -16.75 1.41 3.28
N LEU A 94 -18.00 1.60 2.82
CA LEU A 94 -18.43 1.27 1.46
C LEU A 94 -18.45 2.48 0.52
N TYR A 95 -18.85 3.66 1.01
CA TYR A 95 -18.99 4.89 0.22
C TYR A 95 -18.61 6.11 1.07
N SER A 96 -18.09 7.16 0.44
CA SER A 96 -17.91 8.45 1.10
C SER A 96 -18.33 9.59 0.19
N TRP A 97 -19.03 10.57 0.77
CA TRP A 97 -19.37 11.85 0.16
C TRP A 97 -18.25 12.88 0.31
N ASP A 98 -17.35 12.68 1.28
CA ASP A 98 -16.26 13.59 1.67
C ASP A 98 -15.04 13.49 0.73
N VAL A 99 -15.16 12.72 -0.36
CA VAL A 99 -14.08 12.44 -1.30
C VAL A 99 -14.62 12.64 -2.72
N GLY A 100 -14.21 13.71 -3.41
CA GLY A 100 -14.74 14.05 -4.74
C GLY A 100 -16.26 14.23 -4.74
N MET A 101 -16.89 14.00 -5.89
CA MET A 101 -18.36 14.00 -6.02
C MET A 101 -19.07 12.86 -5.26
N GLY A 102 -18.33 12.07 -4.47
CA GLY A 102 -18.79 10.83 -3.85
C GLY A 102 -18.18 9.61 -4.53
N VAL A 103 -17.58 8.70 -3.76
CA VAL A 103 -16.83 7.55 -4.29
C VAL A 103 -17.09 6.25 -3.55
N ASN A 104 -16.90 5.14 -4.29
CA ASN A 104 -16.70 3.80 -3.76
C ASN A 104 -15.50 3.78 -2.79
N PHE A 105 -15.79 3.90 -1.49
CA PHE A 105 -14.76 3.95 -0.46
C PHE A 105 -14.15 2.56 -0.22
N ALA A 106 -14.85 1.47 -0.54
CA ALA A 106 -14.28 0.12 -0.45
C ALA A 106 -13.13 -0.08 -1.46
N ALA A 107 -13.26 0.45 -2.68
CA ALA A 107 -12.20 0.49 -3.69
C ALA A 107 -11.03 1.39 -3.26
N LEU A 108 -11.32 2.63 -2.85
CA LEU A 108 -10.31 3.55 -2.32
C LEU A 108 -9.53 2.94 -1.13
N TYR A 109 -10.23 2.25 -0.24
CA TYR A 109 -9.62 1.49 0.86
C TYR A 109 -8.74 0.34 0.35
N ALA A 110 -9.19 -0.44 -0.63
CA ALA A 110 -8.43 -1.53 -1.26
C ALA A 110 -7.10 -1.07 -1.86
N TYR A 111 -7.08 0.11 -2.50
CA TYR A 111 -5.89 0.67 -3.12
C TYR A 111 -4.91 1.28 -2.10
N TYR A 112 -5.41 2.11 -1.17
CA TYR A 112 -4.57 2.98 -0.31
C TYR A 112 -4.44 2.55 1.15
N LEU A 113 -5.46 1.90 1.72
CA LEU A 113 -5.64 1.81 3.19
C LEU A 113 -5.61 0.39 3.75
N ALA A 114 -5.71 -0.65 2.90
CA ALA A 114 -5.96 -2.04 3.29
C ALA A 114 -4.85 -2.76 4.09
N SER A 115 -3.70 -2.11 4.37
CA SER A 115 -2.70 -2.62 5.31
C SER A 115 -3.32 -2.90 6.68
N PRO A 116 -3.20 -4.12 7.24
CA PRO A 116 -3.71 -4.45 8.57
C PRO A 116 -3.18 -3.56 9.69
N LEU A 117 -2.00 -2.95 9.50
CA LEU A 117 -1.38 -2.05 10.49
C LEU A 117 -2.04 -0.66 10.51
N ASN A 118 -2.72 -0.25 9.43
CA ASN A 118 -3.41 1.04 9.38
C ASN A 118 -4.59 1.11 10.35
N TRP A 119 -5.20 -0.03 10.72
CA TRP A 119 -6.31 -0.09 11.70
C TRP A 119 -5.94 0.42 13.10
N LEU A 120 -4.63 0.51 13.42
CA LEU A 120 -4.14 1.15 14.64
C LEU A 120 -4.47 2.66 14.69
N ILE A 121 -4.84 3.28 13.57
CA ILE A 121 -5.24 4.70 13.51
C ILE A 121 -6.51 5.01 14.33
N LEU A 122 -7.34 4.00 14.63
CA LEU A 122 -8.46 4.14 15.56
C LEU A 122 -8.00 4.71 16.92
N LEU A 123 -6.81 4.31 17.38
CA LEU A 123 -6.19 4.77 18.63
C LEU A 123 -5.58 6.17 18.51
N CYS A 124 -5.37 6.68 17.29
CA CYS A 124 -4.72 7.96 17.03
C CYS A 124 -5.72 9.15 17.10
N PRO A 125 -5.41 10.23 17.84
CA PRO A 125 -6.16 11.49 17.75
C PRO A 125 -5.99 12.16 16.37
N LYS A 126 -7.06 12.79 15.83
CA LYS A 126 -7.08 13.41 14.49
C LYS A 126 -5.92 14.41 14.26
N LYS A 127 -5.48 15.13 15.32
CA LYS A 127 -4.34 16.06 15.25
C LYS A 127 -2.96 15.43 15.05
N PHE A 128 -2.85 14.10 15.08
CA PHE A 128 -1.60 13.34 14.98
C PHE A 128 -1.59 12.29 13.83
N ILE A 129 -2.48 12.41 12.83
CA ILE A 129 -2.52 11.49 11.68
C ILE A 129 -1.19 11.50 10.90
N ILE A 130 -0.61 12.68 10.69
CA ILE A 130 0.68 12.87 9.99
C ILE A 130 1.80 12.13 10.73
N GLU A 131 1.82 12.25 12.06
CA GLU A 131 2.78 11.58 12.94
C GLU A 131 2.58 10.07 12.95
N PHE A 132 1.33 9.60 12.98
CA PHE A 132 1.01 8.18 12.89
C PHE A 132 1.54 7.57 11.59
N MET A 133 1.28 8.19 10.44
CA MET A 133 1.81 7.73 9.15
C MET A 133 3.34 7.73 9.14
N THR A 134 3.96 8.79 9.66
CA THR A 134 5.42 8.96 9.73
C THR A 134 6.09 7.90 10.62
N ILE A 135 5.51 7.61 11.78
CA ILE A 135 5.96 6.55 12.70
C ILE A 135 5.74 5.17 12.07
N MET A 136 4.60 4.94 11.40
CA MET A 136 4.31 3.68 10.73
C MET A 136 5.30 3.36 9.61
N ILE A 137 5.79 4.36 8.86
CA ILE A 137 6.87 4.16 7.89
C ILE A 137 8.15 3.66 8.58
N VAL A 138 8.58 4.31 9.67
CA VAL A 138 9.77 3.89 10.44
C VAL A 138 9.63 2.47 11.01
N ILE A 139 8.45 2.12 11.52
CA ILE A 139 8.15 0.77 12.00
C ILE A 139 8.20 -0.25 10.85
N LYS A 140 7.57 0.02 9.70
CA LYS A 140 7.59 -0.89 8.54
C LYS A 140 9.02 -1.05 7.96
N ILE A 141 9.86 -0.02 8.01
CA ILE A 141 11.30 -0.09 7.68
C ILE A 141 12.03 -1.08 8.61
N GLY A 142 11.90 -0.91 9.93
CA GLY A 142 12.52 -1.82 10.92
C GLY A 142 12.00 -3.25 10.80
N LEU A 143 10.68 -3.42 10.62
CA LEU A 143 10.07 -4.73 10.40
C LEU A 143 10.56 -5.41 9.12
N SER A 144 10.81 -4.65 8.04
CA SER A 144 11.37 -5.19 6.79
C SER A 144 12.78 -5.76 7.00
N GLY A 145 13.64 -5.03 7.71
CA GLY A 145 14.97 -5.52 8.10
C GLY A 145 14.91 -6.77 8.98
N LEU A 146 14.02 -6.76 9.98
CA LEU A 146 13.76 -7.90 10.86
C LEU A 146 13.28 -9.15 10.09
N SER A 147 12.36 -8.97 9.14
CA SER A 147 11.80 -10.04 8.30
C SER A 147 12.88 -10.69 7.44
N PHE A 148 13.72 -9.89 6.80
CA PHE A 148 14.83 -10.40 6.00
C PHE A 148 15.92 -11.05 6.87
N ALA A 149 16.29 -10.45 8.00
CA ALA A 149 17.23 -11.07 8.95
C ALA A 149 16.71 -12.41 9.52
N TRP A 150 15.38 -12.53 9.72
CA TRP A 150 14.73 -13.78 10.10
C TRP A 150 14.81 -14.83 8.99
N TYR A 151 14.57 -14.45 7.73
CA TYR A 151 14.72 -15.32 6.56
C TYR A 151 16.16 -15.84 6.41
N LEU A 152 17.16 -14.97 6.52
CA LEU A 152 18.58 -15.35 6.47
C LEU A 152 18.97 -16.27 7.63
N LYS A 153 18.37 -16.09 8.81
CA LYS A 153 18.58 -16.96 9.99
C LYS A 153 18.04 -18.39 9.78
N GLN A 154 16.99 -18.59 8.98
CA GLN A 154 16.57 -19.95 8.60
C GLN A 154 17.60 -20.64 7.70
N HIS A 155 18.39 -19.86 6.96
CA HIS A 155 19.43 -20.33 6.04
C HIS A 155 20.82 -20.51 6.67
N SER A 156 21.09 -19.90 7.83
CA SER A 156 22.31 -20.18 8.60
C SER A 156 22.10 -19.99 10.11
N LYS A 157 22.26 -21.09 10.85
CA LYS A 157 22.22 -21.09 12.32
C LYS A 157 23.44 -20.45 12.98
N ASN A 158 24.55 -20.29 12.24
CA ASN A 158 25.85 -19.89 12.79
C ASN A 158 26.15 -18.38 12.63
N CYS A 159 25.46 -17.67 11.74
CA CYS A 159 25.80 -16.30 11.33
C CYS A 159 25.11 -15.22 12.19
N ILE A 160 25.24 -15.30 13.51
CA ILE A 160 24.48 -14.49 14.50
C ILE A 160 24.48 -12.98 14.22
N LEU A 161 25.64 -12.36 13.96
CA LEU A 161 25.72 -10.93 13.64
C LEU A 161 25.43 -10.63 12.17
N GLY A 162 25.82 -11.52 11.26
CA GLY A 162 25.71 -11.31 9.81
C GLY A 162 24.29 -11.03 9.35
N VAL A 163 23.29 -11.76 9.89
CA VAL A 163 21.89 -11.52 9.56
C VAL A 163 21.43 -10.09 9.90
N GLY A 164 22.04 -9.46 10.91
CA GLY A 164 21.78 -8.07 11.27
C GLY A 164 22.28 -7.09 10.22
N PHE A 165 23.50 -7.30 9.70
CA PHE A 165 24.11 -6.43 8.68
C PHE A 165 23.31 -6.44 7.37
N PHE A 166 22.96 -7.63 6.88
CA PHE A 166 22.15 -7.78 5.67
C PHE A 166 20.70 -7.34 5.89
N GLY A 167 20.16 -7.44 7.11
CA GLY A 167 18.88 -6.84 7.51
C GLY A 167 18.88 -5.31 7.43
N ILE A 168 19.94 -4.65 7.90
CA ILE A 168 20.11 -3.18 7.78
C ILE A 168 20.14 -2.76 6.30
N PHE A 169 20.94 -3.45 5.46
CA PHE A 169 21.01 -3.15 4.03
C PHE A 169 19.69 -3.38 3.26
N TYR A 170 18.82 -4.29 3.72
CA TYR A 170 17.49 -4.47 3.14
C TYR A 170 16.55 -3.32 3.55
N ALA A 171 16.51 -3.01 4.86
CA ALA A 171 15.67 -1.96 5.42
C ALA A 171 16.04 -0.56 4.90
N LEU A 172 17.33 -0.27 4.71
CA LEU A 172 17.85 1.02 4.25
C LEU A 172 18.39 0.94 2.81
N SER A 173 17.70 0.16 1.98
CA SER A 173 18.00 0.00 0.56
C SER A 173 17.52 1.20 -0.29
N GLY A 174 18.03 1.30 -1.52
CA GLY A 174 17.67 2.35 -2.48
C GLY A 174 16.17 2.33 -2.84
N TYR A 175 15.53 1.16 -2.87
CA TYR A 175 14.07 1.07 -3.00
C TYR A 175 13.36 1.78 -1.84
N MET A 176 13.80 1.51 -0.60
CA MET A 176 13.22 2.15 0.58
C MET A 176 13.50 3.66 0.61
N ALA A 177 14.69 4.08 0.19
CA ALA A 177 15.04 5.49 0.10
C ALA A 177 14.12 6.23 -0.89
N ALA A 178 13.91 5.66 -2.09
CA ALA A 178 13.07 6.23 -3.14
C ALA A 178 11.58 6.28 -2.75
N TYR A 179 11.07 5.21 -2.13
CA TYR A 179 9.63 4.91 -2.09
C TYR A 179 9.02 4.74 -0.69
N SER A 180 9.75 4.99 0.41
CA SER A 180 9.24 4.84 1.79
C SER A 180 7.96 5.64 2.12
N TRP A 181 7.70 6.75 1.41
CA TRP A 181 6.46 7.53 1.51
C TRP A 181 5.23 6.83 0.89
N ASN A 182 5.43 5.80 0.05
CA ASN A 182 4.38 4.88 -0.39
C ASN A 182 4.10 3.84 0.72
N ILE A 183 3.54 4.33 1.83
CA ILE A 183 3.32 3.61 3.10
C ILE A 183 2.60 2.25 2.95
N MET A 184 1.79 2.08 1.90
CA MET A 184 1.03 0.86 1.57
C MET A 184 1.85 -0.21 0.82
N TRP A 185 2.95 0.16 0.14
CA TRP A 185 3.83 -0.81 -0.51
C TRP A 185 4.70 -1.54 0.51
N LEU A 186 5.01 -0.89 1.63
CA LEU A 186 5.97 -1.40 2.62
C LEU A 186 5.51 -2.69 3.31
N ASP A 187 4.21 -2.96 3.36
CA ASP A 187 3.68 -4.25 3.84
C ASP A 187 4.11 -5.41 2.93
N CYS A 188 4.15 -5.20 1.62
CA CYS A 188 4.63 -6.21 0.67
C CYS A 188 6.14 -6.46 0.85
N ILE A 189 6.95 -5.43 1.08
CA ILE A 189 8.40 -5.56 1.32
C ILE A 189 8.66 -6.27 2.66
N LEU A 190 7.88 -5.97 3.69
CA LEU A 190 7.88 -6.68 4.98
C LEU A 190 7.52 -8.16 4.81
N LEU A 191 6.45 -8.47 4.07
CA LEU A 191 5.97 -9.84 3.89
C LEU A 191 6.87 -10.66 2.94
N PHE A 192 7.54 -10.04 1.97
CA PHE A 192 8.25 -10.73 0.89
C PHE A 192 9.25 -11.81 1.36
N PRO A 193 10.15 -11.58 2.35
CA PRO A 193 11.02 -12.64 2.89
C PRO A 193 10.26 -13.82 3.50
N LEU A 194 9.06 -13.59 4.06
CA LEU A 194 8.21 -14.63 4.64
C LEU A 194 7.48 -15.42 3.55
N ILE A 195 7.07 -14.76 2.45
CA ILE A 195 6.44 -15.38 1.28
C ILE A 195 7.43 -16.29 0.56
N VAL A 196 8.65 -15.81 0.31
CA VAL A 196 9.73 -16.59 -0.32
C VAL A 196 10.05 -17.82 0.53
N TYR A 197 10.24 -17.67 1.84
CA TYR A 197 10.44 -18.80 2.75
C TYR A 197 9.24 -19.75 2.74
N GLY A 198 8.02 -19.23 2.72
CA GLY A 198 6.80 -20.01 2.58
C GLY A 198 6.82 -20.89 1.33
N LEU A 199 7.24 -20.34 0.18
CA LEU A 199 7.34 -21.07 -1.08
C LEU A 199 8.45 -22.14 -1.06
N GLU A 200 9.61 -21.84 -0.47
CA GLU A 200 10.64 -22.85 -0.23
C GLU A 200 10.13 -24.01 0.63
N ARG A 201 9.34 -23.72 1.68
CA ARG A 201 8.72 -24.75 2.51
C ARG A 201 7.58 -25.49 1.81
N LEU A 202 6.90 -24.86 0.85
CA LEU A 202 5.94 -25.53 -0.03
C LEU A 202 6.65 -26.57 -0.91
N VAL A 203 7.79 -26.22 -1.51
CA VAL A 203 8.56 -27.16 -2.35
C VAL A 203 9.28 -28.23 -1.52
N ARG A 204 10.09 -27.83 -0.53
CA ARG A 204 10.98 -28.73 0.23
C ARG A 204 10.26 -29.53 1.31
N GLU A 205 9.50 -28.85 2.17
CA GLU A 205 8.81 -29.50 3.30
C GLU A 205 7.38 -29.94 2.97
N GLN A 206 6.85 -29.57 1.81
CA GLN A 206 5.45 -29.80 1.39
C GLN A 206 4.41 -29.04 2.24
N LYS A 207 4.77 -27.86 2.76
CA LYS A 207 4.01 -27.05 3.76
C LYS A 207 3.61 -25.66 3.25
N GLY A 208 2.56 -25.57 2.44
CA GLY A 208 2.11 -24.31 1.81
C GLY A 208 1.35 -23.29 2.68
N MET A 209 1.04 -23.58 3.96
CA MET A 209 0.23 -22.66 4.79
C MET A 209 0.90 -21.28 5.01
N LEU A 210 2.23 -21.24 5.24
CA LEU A 210 2.94 -19.97 5.44
C LEU A 210 2.94 -19.13 4.16
N TYR A 211 3.21 -19.77 3.02
CA TYR A 211 3.13 -19.15 1.69
C TYR A 211 1.75 -18.52 1.47
N CYS A 212 0.69 -19.30 1.68
CA CYS A 212 -0.67 -18.85 1.37
C CYS A 212 -1.13 -17.67 2.23
N VAL A 213 -0.87 -17.70 3.53
CA VAL A 213 -1.26 -16.61 4.44
C VAL A 213 -0.44 -15.35 4.17
N THR A 214 0.86 -15.47 3.96
CA THR A 214 1.72 -14.28 3.72
C THR A 214 1.51 -13.67 2.35
N LEU A 215 1.27 -14.48 1.31
CA LEU A 215 0.91 -13.98 -0.01
C LEU A 215 -0.49 -13.37 -0.03
N GLY A 216 -1.48 -14.00 0.63
CA GLY A 216 -2.82 -13.44 0.78
C GLY A 216 -2.83 -12.10 1.50
N LEU A 217 -2.06 -11.97 2.58
CA LEU A 217 -1.86 -10.68 3.29
C LEU A 217 -1.15 -9.64 2.42
N SER A 218 -0.25 -10.03 1.53
CA SER A 218 0.42 -9.13 0.58
C SER A 218 -0.59 -8.59 -0.44
N ILE A 219 -1.35 -9.48 -1.09
CA ILE A 219 -2.38 -9.10 -2.08
C ILE A 219 -3.46 -8.23 -1.43
N LEU A 220 -3.85 -8.55 -0.19
CA LEU A 220 -4.79 -7.75 0.61
C LEU A 220 -4.24 -6.35 0.95
N SER A 221 -2.96 -6.24 1.33
CA SER A 221 -2.37 -4.96 1.75
C SER A 221 -2.08 -4.03 0.57
N ASN A 222 -1.59 -4.59 -0.55
CA ASN A 222 -1.52 -3.90 -1.83
C ASN A 222 -1.43 -4.91 -2.99
N TYR A 223 -2.49 -4.99 -3.80
CA TYR A 223 -2.56 -5.91 -4.93
C TYR A 223 -1.50 -5.60 -6.01
N TYR A 224 -1.20 -4.33 -6.26
CA TYR A 224 -0.35 -3.87 -7.37
C TYR A 224 1.12 -4.32 -7.22
N ILE A 225 1.76 -4.05 -6.08
CA ILE A 225 3.10 -4.59 -5.77
C ILE A 225 3.07 -6.13 -5.66
N SER A 226 1.92 -6.70 -5.29
CA SER A 226 1.74 -8.14 -5.23
C SER A 226 1.66 -8.81 -6.62
N ILE A 227 1.33 -8.09 -7.70
CA ILE A 227 1.46 -8.61 -9.09
C ILE A 227 2.93 -8.96 -9.38
N MET A 228 3.85 -8.05 -9.07
CA MET A 228 5.30 -8.29 -9.23
C MET A 228 5.76 -9.47 -8.36
N THR A 229 5.26 -9.55 -7.12
CA THR A 229 5.53 -10.69 -6.24
C THR A 229 5.03 -12.00 -6.86
N CYS A 230 3.80 -12.08 -7.35
CA CYS A 230 3.24 -13.26 -8.02
C CYS A 230 4.04 -13.68 -9.26
N LEU A 231 4.40 -12.74 -10.14
CA LEU A 231 5.22 -13.01 -11.33
C LEU A 231 6.60 -13.58 -10.95
N PHE A 232 7.25 -12.97 -9.95
CA PHE A 232 8.52 -13.50 -9.42
C PHE A 232 8.36 -14.90 -8.82
N LEU A 233 7.28 -15.18 -8.08
CA LEU A 233 7.09 -16.47 -7.42
C LEU A 233 6.94 -17.63 -8.41
N VAL A 234 6.40 -17.40 -9.61
CA VAL A 234 6.41 -18.40 -10.70
C VAL A 234 7.85 -18.70 -11.15
N LEU A 235 8.64 -17.65 -11.42
CA LEU A 235 10.05 -17.77 -11.81
C LEU A 235 10.89 -18.43 -10.72
N TYR A 236 10.65 -18.09 -9.45
CA TYR A 236 11.35 -18.62 -8.30
C TYR A 236 10.92 -20.06 -7.95
N PHE A 237 9.65 -20.42 -8.16
CA PHE A 237 9.20 -21.80 -8.07
C PHE A 237 9.93 -22.69 -9.10
N ILE A 238 10.05 -22.24 -10.35
CA ILE A 238 10.86 -22.94 -11.37
C ILE A 238 12.33 -23.03 -10.94
N ALA A 239 12.91 -21.92 -10.44
CA ALA A 239 14.27 -21.91 -9.91
C ALA A 239 14.47 -22.92 -8.76
N LEU A 240 13.51 -23.04 -7.84
CA LEU A 240 13.53 -24.04 -6.77
C LEU A 240 13.44 -25.48 -7.32
N LEU A 241 12.53 -25.76 -8.26
CA LEU A 241 12.44 -27.09 -8.88
C LEU A 241 13.74 -27.48 -9.62
N ILE A 242 14.44 -26.51 -10.22
CA ILE A 242 15.77 -26.72 -10.79
C ILE A 242 16.78 -27.00 -9.67
N LEU A 243 16.82 -26.19 -8.60
CA LEU A 243 17.81 -26.29 -7.52
C LEU A 243 17.72 -27.59 -6.72
N GLU A 244 16.51 -28.11 -6.50
CA GLU A 244 16.26 -29.38 -5.80
C GLU A 244 17.03 -30.57 -6.39
N GLU A 245 17.26 -31.59 -5.56
CA GLU A 245 17.83 -32.87 -6.01
C GLU A 245 16.81 -33.64 -6.88
N PRO A 246 17.25 -34.34 -7.95
CA PRO A 246 16.38 -35.12 -8.83
C PRO A 246 15.54 -36.15 -8.06
N GLY A 247 14.23 -35.91 -8.02
CA GLY A 247 13.26 -36.82 -7.38
C GLY A 247 12.40 -37.59 -8.39
N PRO A 248 11.53 -38.50 -7.91
CA PRO A 248 10.50 -39.09 -8.76
C PRO A 248 9.55 -38.00 -9.28
N VAL A 249 9.09 -38.14 -10.53
CA VAL A 249 8.20 -37.16 -11.22
C VAL A 249 7.01 -36.72 -10.35
N ARG A 250 6.46 -37.66 -9.56
CA ARG A 250 5.40 -37.41 -8.58
C ARG A 250 5.70 -36.26 -7.60
N LYS A 251 6.95 -36.09 -7.12
CA LYS A 251 7.35 -34.97 -6.22
C LYS A 251 7.12 -33.63 -6.91
N TYR A 252 7.49 -33.52 -8.18
CA TYR A 252 7.32 -32.30 -8.97
C TYR A 252 5.83 -32.03 -9.23
N VAL A 253 5.06 -33.04 -9.66
CA VAL A 253 3.61 -32.90 -9.88
C VAL A 253 2.87 -32.49 -8.61
N GLU A 254 3.13 -33.14 -7.47
CA GLU A 254 2.53 -32.73 -6.18
C GLU A 254 2.91 -31.30 -5.79
N SER A 255 4.15 -30.87 -6.07
CA SER A 255 4.60 -29.50 -5.79
C SER A 255 3.91 -28.47 -6.69
N CYS A 256 3.74 -28.75 -7.99
CA CYS A 256 3.03 -27.89 -8.93
C CYS A 256 1.53 -27.74 -8.56
N VAL A 257 0.86 -28.86 -8.24
CA VAL A 257 -0.55 -28.84 -7.81
C VAL A 257 -0.72 -28.05 -6.51
N ARG A 258 0.18 -28.23 -5.53
CA ARG A 258 0.16 -27.45 -4.27
C ARG A 258 0.45 -25.97 -4.52
N PHE A 259 1.40 -25.64 -5.39
CA PHE A 259 1.70 -24.25 -5.74
C PHE A 259 0.48 -23.56 -6.37
N GLY A 260 -0.20 -24.22 -7.31
CA GLY A 260 -1.46 -23.73 -7.88
C GLY A 260 -2.55 -23.53 -6.83
N ILE A 261 -2.87 -24.56 -6.04
CA ILE A 261 -3.93 -24.51 -5.01
C ILE A 261 -3.66 -23.40 -3.98
N TYR A 262 -2.46 -23.35 -3.40
CA TYR A 262 -2.16 -22.33 -2.39
C TYR A 262 -2.03 -20.91 -3.00
N SER A 263 -1.64 -20.75 -4.26
CA SER A 263 -1.67 -19.43 -4.92
C SER A 263 -3.10 -18.96 -5.17
N LEU A 264 -4.00 -19.83 -5.64
CA LEU A 264 -5.42 -19.51 -5.82
C LEU A 264 -6.10 -19.18 -4.48
N LEU A 265 -5.81 -19.94 -3.42
CA LEU A 265 -6.29 -19.63 -2.07
C LEU A 265 -5.72 -18.31 -1.53
N SER A 266 -4.52 -17.89 -1.93
CA SER A 266 -3.94 -16.59 -1.56
C SER A 266 -4.73 -15.43 -2.18
N GLY A 267 -5.04 -15.52 -3.47
CA GLY A 267 -5.93 -14.54 -4.12
C GLY A 267 -7.35 -14.58 -3.54
N GLY A 268 -7.86 -15.78 -3.24
CA GLY A 268 -9.16 -15.99 -2.61
C GLY A 268 -9.27 -15.34 -1.23
N LEU A 269 -8.22 -15.41 -0.39
CA LEU A 269 -8.15 -14.71 0.90
C LEU A 269 -8.29 -13.18 0.78
N ALA A 270 -7.90 -12.59 -0.35
CA ALA A 270 -8.03 -11.15 -0.61
C ALA A 270 -9.28 -10.77 -1.43
N ALA A 271 -10.06 -11.74 -1.94
CA ALA A 271 -11.13 -11.52 -2.91
C ALA A 271 -12.21 -10.53 -2.46
N GLY A 272 -12.55 -10.48 -1.17
CA GLY A 272 -13.49 -9.50 -0.60
C GLY A 272 -13.08 -8.03 -0.75
N VAL A 273 -11.78 -7.76 -0.92
CA VAL A 273 -11.21 -6.42 -1.14
C VAL A 273 -10.80 -6.25 -2.61
N LEU A 274 -10.29 -7.31 -3.24
CA LEU A 274 -9.78 -7.29 -4.61
C LEU A 274 -10.88 -7.21 -5.69
N LEU A 275 -12.05 -7.85 -5.52
CA LEU A 275 -13.09 -7.82 -6.55
C LEU A 275 -13.80 -6.45 -6.69
N PRO A 276 -14.15 -5.73 -5.60
CA PRO A 276 -14.64 -4.35 -5.71
C PRO A 276 -13.67 -3.42 -6.43
N GLU A 277 -12.38 -3.56 -6.14
CA GLU A 277 -11.33 -2.77 -6.77
C GLU A 277 -11.20 -3.08 -8.27
N ILE A 278 -11.26 -4.35 -8.68
CA ILE A 278 -11.28 -4.72 -10.11
C ILE A 278 -12.50 -4.12 -10.84
N CYS A 279 -13.68 -4.11 -10.22
CA CYS A 279 -14.87 -3.46 -10.79
C CYS A 279 -14.71 -1.94 -10.89
N ALA A 280 -14.13 -1.29 -9.87
CA ALA A 280 -13.90 0.15 -9.87
C ALA A 280 -12.84 0.56 -10.92
N LEU A 281 -11.72 -0.16 -11.01
CA LEU A 281 -10.63 0.12 -11.95
C LEU A 281 -11.05 0.08 -13.42
N GLN A 282 -12.04 -0.75 -13.78
CA GLN A 282 -12.64 -0.76 -15.13
C GLN A 282 -13.32 0.56 -15.52
N SER A 283 -13.64 1.42 -14.54
CA SER A 283 -14.20 2.77 -14.74
C SER A 283 -13.15 3.90 -14.68
N THR A 284 -11.86 3.53 -14.62
CA THR A 284 -10.72 4.47 -14.60
C THR A 284 -9.97 4.46 -15.94
N ALA A 285 -9.10 5.45 -16.16
CA ALA A 285 -8.28 5.51 -17.38
C ALA A 285 -7.33 4.30 -17.56
N SER A 286 -7.01 3.57 -16.49
CA SER A 286 -6.13 2.39 -16.52
C SER A 286 -6.84 1.08 -16.93
N GLY A 287 -8.13 1.13 -17.31
CA GLY A 287 -8.89 -0.05 -17.75
C GLY A 287 -8.53 -0.58 -19.15
N ASN A 288 -7.80 0.21 -19.96
CA ASN A 288 -7.40 -0.16 -21.32
C ASN A 288 -5.98 -0.72 -21.39
N PHE A 289 -5.76 -1.76 -22.22
CA PHE A 289 -4.49 -2.48 -22.33
C PHE A 289 -3.99 -2.57 -23.78
N ASP A 290 -3.01 -1.74 -24.14
CA ASP A 290 -2.29 -1.79 -25.43
C ASP A 290 -0.89 -2.39 -25.24
N PHE A 291 -0.60 -3.52 -25.90
CA PHE A 291 0.73 -4.15 -25.80
C PHE A 291 1.79 -3.35 -26.58
N PRO A 292 3.02 -3.16 -26.05
CA PRO A 292 4.04 -2.35 -26.70
C PRO A 292 4.45 -2.88 -28.08
N LYS A 293 4.23 -2.09 -29.12
CA LYS A 293 4.52 -2.44 -30.53
C LYS A 293 6.00 -2.33 -30.89
N ALA A 294 6.77 -1.52 -30.15
CA ALA A 294 8.20 -1.34 -30.32
C ALA A 294 8.97 -1.84 -29.08
N TRP A 295 10.14 -2.45 -29.31
CA TRP A 295 11.04 -2.92 -28.27
C TRP A 295 12.16 -1.90 -28.09
N THR A 296 12.30 -1.34 -26.89
CA THR A 296 13.31 -0.32 -26.56
C THR A 296 14.07 -0.67 -25.29
N SER A 297 15.32 -0.22 -25.23
CA SER A 297 16.22 -0.34 -24.09
C SER A 297 16.36 1.05 -23.45
N TYR A 298 16.00 1.20 -22.19
CA TYR A 298 16.07 2.48 -21.47
C TYR A 298 17.51 2.92 -21.18
N PHE A 299 18.37 2.00 -20.73
CA PHE A 299 19.73 2.31 -20.28
C PHE A 299 20.70 1.12 -20.38
N PRO A 300 22.03 1.37 -20.43
CA PRO A 300 23.06 0.32 -20.38
C PRO A 300 23.03 -0.49 -19.08
N ILE A 301 23.38 -1.78 -19.18
CA ILE A 301 23.51 -2.66 -18.01
C ILE A 301 24.65 -2.22 -17.08
N PHE A 302 25.70 -1.58 -17.63
CA PHE A 302 26.87 -1.15 -16.86
C PHE A 302 26.53 -0.02 -15.86
N ASP A 303 25.91 1.06 -16.35
CA ASP A 303 25.38 2.18 -15.55
C ASP A 303 24.42 1.71 -14.47
N MET A 304 23.54 0.76 -14.82
CA MET A 304 22.63 0.13 -13.87
C MET A 304 23.39 -0.61 -12.76
N ILE A 305 24.43 -1.39 -13.06
CA ILE A 305 25.26 -2.03 -12.02
C ILE A 305 25.95 -0.98 -11.15
N ALA A 306 26.35 0.17 -11.70
CA ALA A 306 26.93 1.27 -10.94
C ALA A 306 25.96 1.88 -9.91
N ARG A 307 24.62 1.76 -10.06
CA ARG A 307 23.61 2.20 -9.06
C ARG A 307 23.59 1.37 -7.75
N HIS A 308 24.56 0.48 -7.52
CA HIS A 308 24.89 -0.06 -6.19
C HIS A 308 25.88 0.82 -5.39
N ILE A 309 26.48 1.82 -6.03
CA ILE A 309 27.25 2.87 -5.36
C ILE A 309 26.30 3.67 -4.45
N GLY A 310 26.75 3.97 -3.22
CA GLY A 310 25.99 4.78 -2.28
C GLY A 310 25.98 6.27 -2.66
N ASN A 311 24.99 7.00 -2.17
CA ASN A 311 24.76 8.43 -2.39
C ASN A 311 24.45 8.83 -3.85
N VAL A 312 24.15 7.87 -4.73
CA VAL A 312 23.54 8.15 -6.05
C VAL A 312 22.07 8.51 -5.86
N GLU A 313 21.59 9.52 -6.58
CA GLU A 313 20.21 10.00 -6.48
C GLU A 313 19.19 8.91 -6.85
N THR A 314 18.13 8.79 -6.04
CA THR A 314 17.03 7.85 -6.27
C THR A 314 16.09 8.40 -7.33
N GLU A 315 15.85 7.61 -8.37
CA GLU A 315 14.92 8.01 -9.43
C GLU A 315 13.46 7.79 -8.99
N ILE A 316 12.63 8.79 -9.20
CA ILE A 316 11.20 8.82 -8.91
C ILE A 316 10.38 9.42 -10.08
N GLY A 317 11.03 10.00 -11.08
CA GLY A 317 10.44 10.66 -12.23
C GLY A 317 10.12 9.70 -13.38
N LEU A 318 10.57 10.07 -14.59
CA LEU A 318 10.24 9.39 -15.85
C LEU A 318 11.47 8.77 -16.55
N ASP A 319 12.68 8.91 -16.00
CA ASP A 319 13.94 8.44 -16.60
C ASP A 319 14.21 6.94 -16.35
N HIS A 320 13.25 6.27 -15.69
CA HIS A 320 13.11 4.81 -15.60
C HIS A 320 14.19 4.04 -14.81
N TRP A 321 15.23 4.71 -14.30
CA TRP A 321 16.32 4.07 -13.56
C TRP A 321 15.87 3.23 -12.35
N PRO A 322 16.48 2.04 -12.12
CA PRO A 322 16.13 1.19 -11.00
C PRO A 322 16.88 1.60 -9.73
N ASN A 323 16.17 1.62 -8.60
CA ASN A 323 16.74 1.93 -7.29
C ASN A 323 17.17 0.64 -6.59
N ILE A 324 18.45 0.28 -6.77
CA ILE A 324 19.01 -1.04 -6.38
C ILE A 324 20.15 -0.98 -5.34
N TYR A 325 20.52 0.21 -4.83
CA TYR A 325 21.48 0.31 -3.74
C TYR A 325 21.09 -0.59 -2.56
N CYS A 326 22.06 -1.36 -2.06
CA CYS A 326 21.90 -2.24 -0.90
C CYS A 326 23.24 -2.46 -0.19
N GLY A 327 24.04 -1.40 -0.11
CA GLY A 327 25.39 -1.41 0.46
C GLY A 327 26.47 -1.72 -0.57
N VAL A 328 27.50 -0.87 -0.66
CA VAL A 328 28.66 -1.01 -1.55
C VAL A 328 29.40 -2.34 -1.30
N ALA A 329 29.24 -2.93 -0.10
CA ALA A 329 29.71 -4.27 0.24
C ALA A 329 29.27 -5.37 -0.76
N VAL A 330 28.18 -5.20 -1.52
CA VAL A 330 27.72 -6.22 -2.49
C VAL A 330 28.73 -6.47 -3.61
N PHE A 331 29.50 -5.47 -4.08
CA PHE A 331 30.55 -5.70 -5.09
C PHE A 331 31.57 -6.73 -4.60
N LEU A 332 32.00 -6.60 -3.34
CA LEU A 332 32.95 -7.49 -2.68
C LEU A 332 32.33 -8.88 -2.44
N PHE A 333 31.12 -8.94 -1.86
CA PHE A 333 30.48 -10.22 -1.52
C PHE A 333 29.95 -11.00 -2.74
N PHE A 334 29.57 -10.33 -3.83
CA PHE A 334 29.18 -10.99 -5.09
C PHE A 334 30.38 -11.69 -5.75
N LEU A 335 31.54 -11.04 -5.82
CA LEU A 335 32.77 -11.67 -6.31
C LEU A 335 33.22 -12.83 -5.41
N LEU A 336 33.01 -12.72 -4.08
CA LEU A 336 33.24 -13.83 -3.15
C LEU A 336 32.22 -14.97 -3.31
N TYR A 337 30.94 -14.69 -3.64
CA TYR A 337 29.93 -15.70 -3.95
C TYR A 337 30.35 -16.54 -5.16
N LEU A 338 30.74 -15.88 -6.25
CA LEU A 338 31.24 -16.55 -7.46
C LEU A 338 32.50 -17.39 -7.16
N ALA A 339 33.44 -16.86 -6.37
CA ALA A 339 34.67 -17.56 -5.99
C ALA A 339 34.47 -18.71 -4.96
N CYS A 340 33.37 -18.75 -4.22
CA CYS A 340 33.18 -19.70 -3.12
C CYS A 340 32.98 -21.15 -3.61
N LYS A 341 33.95 -22.04 -3.36
CA LYS A 341 33.89 -23.45 -3.81
C LYS A 341 32.83 -24.31 -3.11
N LYS A 342 32.28 -23.88 -1.97
CA LYS A 342 31.21 -24.60 -1.25
C LYS A 342 29.81 -24.34 -1.81
N ILE A 343 29.66 -23.29 -2.61
CA ILE A 343 28.42 -22.96 -3.31
C ILE A 343 28.48 -23.61 -4.70
N SER A 344 27.48 -24.42 -5.02
CA SER A 344 27.48 -25.23 -6.26
C SER A 344 27.42 -24.35 -7.52
N VAL A 345 27.95 -24.85 -8.65
CA VAL A 345 27.84 -24.16 -9.95
C VAL A 345 26.37 -24.06 -10.38
N LYS A 346 25.56 -25.09 -10.06
CA LYS A 346 24.10 -25.13 -10.23
C LYS A 346 23.41 -23.95 -9.54
N GLU A 347 23.73 -23.72 -8.26
CA GLU A 347 23.20 -22.61 -7.47
C GLU A 347 23.59 -21.25 -8.05
N LYS A 348 24.85 -21.09 -8.46
CA LYS A 348 25.35 -19.86 -9.11
C LYS A 348 24.63 -19.59 -10.43
N ALA A 349 24.51 -20.60 -11.29
CA ALA A 349 23.86 -20.46 -12.59
C ALA A 349 22.40 -20.01 -12.45
N VAL A 350 21.63 -20.62 -11.52
CA VAL A 350 20.23 -20.25 -11.26
C VAL A 350 20.11 -18.82 -10.72
N TYR A 351 20.84 -18.47 -9.65
CA TYR A 351 20.71 -17.13 -9.05
C TYR A 351 21.28 -16.03 -9.94
N CYS A 352 22.39 -16.25 -10.65
CA CYS A 352 22.90 -15.27 -11.62
C CYS A 352 21.97 -15.14 -12.83
N GLY A 353 21.31 -16.23 -13.27
CA GLY A 353 20.28 -16.18 -14.30
C GLY A 353 19.09 -15.31 -13.90
N LEU A 354 18.61 -15.42 -12.65
CA LEU A 354 17.55 -14.55 -12.12
C LEU A 354 18.00 -13.07 -12.05
N LEU A 355 19.24 -12.79 -11.62
CA LEU A 355 19.76 -11.41 -11.59
C LEU A 355 19.92 -10.81 -13.00
N LEU A 356 20.35 -11.60 -13.99
CA LEU A 356 20.39 -11.18 -15.39
C LEU A 356 18.99 -10.92 -15.96
N LEU A 357 18.00 -11.75 -15.61
CA LEU A 357 16.60 -11.53 -15.98
C LEU A 357 16.07 -10.23 -15.38
N PHE A 358 16.42 -9.89 -14.13
CA PHE A 358 16.08 -8.59 -13.53
C PHE A 358 16.76 -7.41 -14.24
N PHE A 359 18.06 -7.51 -14.57
CA PHE A 359 18.74 -6.47 -15.34
C PHE A 359 18.08 -6.25 -16.72
N ALA A 360 17.75 -7.32 -17.45
CA ALA A 360 16.97 -7.22 -18.68
C ALA A 360 15.58 -6.60 -18.42
N SER A 361 14.93 -6.95 -17.31
CA SER A 361 13.59 -6.47 -16.95
C SER A 361 13.52 -5.00 -16.56
N PHE A 362 14.58 -4.44 -15.99
CA PHE A 362 14.68 -3.00 -15.75
C PHE A 362 14.98 -2.24 -17.05
N SER A 363 15.87 -2.79 -17.89
CA SER A 363 16.33 -2.12 -19.11
C SER A 363 15.32 -2.19 -20.28
N MET A 364 14.51 -3.25 -20.40
CA MET A 364 13.60 -3.43 -21.55
C MET A 364 12.16 -3.00 -21.28
N ASN A 365 11.60 -2.17 -22.16
CA ASN A 365 10.25 -1.62 -22.03
C ASN A 365 9.12 -2.68 -22.02
N VAL A 366 9.26 -3.77 -22.78
CA VAL A 366 8.27 -4.87 -22.84
C VAL A 366 8.26 -5.68 -21.55
N LEU A 367 9.43 -5.95 -20.96
CA LEU A 367 9.50 -6.65 -19.68
C LEU A 367 9.00 -5.76 -18.55
N ASN A 368 9.37 -4.47 -18.54
CA ASN A 368 8.85 -3.49 -17.59
C ASN A 368 7.31 -3.40 -17.60
N PHE A 369 6.69 -3.43 -18.78
CA PHE A 369 5.24 -3.47 -18.98
C PHE A 369 4.59 -4.74 -18.38
N ILE A 370 5.22 -5.91 -18.57
CA ILE A 370 4.74 -7.19 -17.99
C ILE A 370 4.83 -7.16 -16.45
N TRP A 371 5.94 -6.67 -15.86
CA TRP A 371 6.09 -6.57 -14.41
C TRP A 371 5.06 -5.64 -13.76
N HIS A 372 4.62 -4.60 -14.45
CA HIS A 372 3.59 -3.67 -13.97
C HIS A 372 2.15 -4.12 -14.27
N GLY A 373 1.93 -5.38 -14.65
CA GLY A 373 0.59 -5.95 -14.85
C GLY A 373 -0.04 -5.60 -16.20
N PHE A 374 0.78 -5.48 -17.24
CA PHE A 374 0.37 -5.07 -18.61
C PHE A 374 -0.11 -3.62 -18.71
N HIS A 375 0.42 -2.73 -17.88
CA HIS A 375 0.18 -1.28 -17.94
C HIS A 375 1.50 -0.53 -17.69
N TYR A 376 1.75 0.56 -18.41
CA TYR A 376 2.95 1.38 -18.14
C TYR A 376 2.76 2.25 -16.89
N PRO A 377 3.76 2.38 -16.02
CA PRO A 377 3.62 3.21 -14.84
C PRO A 377 3.83 4.69 -15.17
N ASN A 378 2.86 5.53 -14.78
CA ASN A 378 3.11 6.97 -14.68
C ASN A 378 4.01 7.20 -13.46
N SER A 379 5.29 7.47 -13.74
CA SER A 379 6.40 7.63 -12.78
C SER A 379 6.61 6.48 -11.78
N LEU A 380 7.57 6.67 -10.85
CA LEU A 380 8.01 5.68 -9.84
C LEU A 380 8.40 4.32 -10.48
N PRO A 381 9.44 4.30 -11.33
CA PRO A 381 9.76 3.16 -12.19
C PRO A 381 10.37 1.97 -11.45
N CYS A 382 10.46 0.83 -12.16
CA CYS A 382 11.22 -0.35 -11.72
C CYS A 382 10.87 -0.84 -10.29
N ARG A 383 9.59 -0.74 -9.89
CA ARG A 383 9.12 -1.06 -8.52
C ARG A 383 9.42 -2.49 -8.08
N GLN A 384 9.72 -3.41 -9.00
CA GLN A 384 10.20 -4.76 -8.72
C GLN A 384 11.64 -4.82 -8.14
N SER A 385 12.32 -3.68 -7.92
CA SER A 385 13.72 -3.66 -7.46
C SER A 385 13.95 -4.20 -6.04
N PHE A 386 12.96 -4.19 -5.14
CA PHE A 386 13.08 -4.82 -3.82
C PHE A 386 13.31 -6.34 -3.91
N ILE A 387 12.79 -6.99 -4.96
CA ILE A 387 12.98 -8.41 -5.24
C ILE A 387 14.42 -8.69 -5.69
N TYR A 388 14.94 -7.83 -6.57
CA TYR A 388 16.34 -7.87 -6.98
C TYR A 388 17.29 -7.67 -5.79
N ILE A 389 17.03 -6.66 -4.95
CA ILE A 389 17.80 -6.36 -3.73
C ILE A 389 17.80 -7.58 -2.78
N PHE A 390 16.64 -8.21 -2.56
CA PHE A 390 16.52 -9.44 -1.77
C PHE A 390 17.42 -10.56 -2.31
N LEU A 391 17.40 -10.82 -3.62
CA LEU A 391 18.23 -11.85 -4.27
C LEU A 391 19.73 -11.54 -4.13
N MET A 392 20.13 -10.29 -4.39
CA MET A 392 21.53 -9.86 -4.31
C MET A 392 22.07 -10.00 -2.88
N LEU A 393 21.32 -9.51 -1.89
CA LEU A 393 21.69 -9.62 -0.47
C LEU A 393 21.69 -11.08 0.00
N PHE A 394 20.78 -11.93 -0.50
CA PHE A 394 20.78 -13.36 -0.17
C PHE A 394 22.05 -14.07 -0.65
N ILE A 395 22.47 -13.89 -1.91
CA ILE A 395 23.71 -14.53 -2.40
C ILE A 395 24.96 -13.94 -1.75
N CYS A 396 24.96 -12.65 -1.41
CA CYS A 396 26.02 -12.04 -0.62
C CYS A 396 26.08 -12.61 0.82
N PHE A 397 24.93 -12.89 1.44
CA PHE A 397 24.86 -13.61 2.72
C PHE A 397 25.34 -15.07 2.59
N ARG A 398 25.06 -15.77 1.48
CA ARG A 398 25.61 -17.11 1.21
C ARG A 398 27.15 -17.07 1.16
N ALA A 399 27.74 -16.04 0.56
CA ALA A 399 29.19 -15.83 0.59
C ALA A 399 29.72 -15.52 2.00
N TYR A 400 29.01 -14.68 2.77
CA TYR A 400 29.33 -14.38 4.17
C TYR A 400 29.27 -15.64 5.06
N ALA A 401 28.30 -16.53 4.84
CA ALA A 401 28.16 -17.75 5.63
C ALA A 401 29.37 -18.71 5.49
N HIS A 402 30.01 -18.74 4.32
CA HIS A 402 31.23 -19.50 4.04
C HIS A 402 32.52 -18.65 4.13
N LEU A 403 32.46 -17.48 4.79
CA LEU A 403 33.60 -16.57 4.88
C LEU A 403 34.79 -17.18 5.64
N ASP A 404 34.53 -17.99 6.67
CA ASP A 404 35.53 -18.77 7.42
C ASP A 404 36.36 -19.68 6.51
N GLU A 405 35.72 -20.29 5.52
CA GLU A 405 36.32 -21.28 4.61
C GLU A 405 37.05 -20.63 3.42
N THR A 406 36.87 -19.32 3.23
CA THR A 406 37.36 -18.59 2.06
C THR A 406 38.79 -18.06 2.28
N PRO A 407 39.81 -18.52 1.51
CA PRO A 407 41.18 -18.05 1.66
C PRO A 407 41.34 -16.53 1.47
N LYS A 408 42.28 -15.92 2.23
CA LYS A 408 42.56 -14.47 2.19
C LYS A 408 42.84 -13.94 0.77
N LYS A 409 43.47 -14.73 -0.11
CA LYS A 409 43.74 -14.33 -1.50
C LYS A 409 42.48 -14.00 -2.31
N TYR A 410 41.36 -14.68 -2.06
CA TYR A 410 40.10 -14.37 -2.77
C TYR A 410 39.46 -13.09 -2.27
N VAL A 411 39.72 -12.68 -1.02
CA VAL A 411 39.31 -11.36 -0.49
C VAL A 411 40.09 -10.25 -1.19
N ALA A 412 41.40 -10.42 -1.39
CA ALA A 412 42.22 -9.48 -2.15
C ALA A 412 41.77 -9.37 -3.63
N VAL A 413 41.50 -10.50 -4.29
CA VAL A 413 41.02 -10.52 -5.69
C VAL A 413 39.63 -9.88 -5.80
N ALA A 414 38.69 -10.20 -4.90
CA ALA A 414 37.36 -9.58 -4.89
C ALA A 414 37.43 -8.08 -4.59
N PHE A 415 38.32 -7.64 -3.70
CA PHE A 415 38.57 -6.23 -3.42
C PHE A 415 39.10 -5.51 -4.67
N TRP A 416 40.21 -5.96 -5.26
CA TRP A 416 40.77 -5.32 -6.45
C TRP A 416 39.85 -5.38 -7.67
N GLY A 417 39.05 -6.43 -7.82
CA GLY A 417 37.98 -6.49 -8.83
C GLY A 417 36.89 -5.45 -8.59
N SER A 418 36.48 -5.22 -7.34
CA SER A 418 35.51 -4.18 -6.98
C SER A 418 36.06 -2.78 -7.24
N ILE A 419 37.33 -2.52 -6.86
CA ILE A 419 38.02 -1.25 -7.13
C ILE A 419 38.15 -1.00 -8.64
N CYS A 420 38.53 -2.03 -9.41
CA CYS A 420 38.60 -1.95 -10.87
C CYS A 420 37.24 -1.62 -11.50
N PHE A 421 36.15 -2.21 -11.00
CA PHE A 421 34.80 -1.84 -11.43
C PHE A 421 34.46 -0.37 -11.10
N VAL A 422 34.71 0.09 -9.87
CA VAL A 422 34.37 1.47 -9.45
C VAL A 422 35.17 2.53 -10.23
N LEU A 423 36.45 2.30 -10.50
CA LEU A 423 37.28 3.18 -11.34
C LEU A 423 36.88 3.13 -12.82
N LEU A 424 36.34 2.00 -13.30
CA LEU A 424 35.78 1.90 -14.64
C LEU A 424 34.42 2.61 -14.72
N ALA A 425 33.62 2.56 -13.64
CA ALA A 425 32.37 3.31 -13.52
C ALA A 425 32.59 4.83 -13.57
N GLU A 426 33.57 5.34 -12.81
CA GLU A 426 34.01 6.75 -12.85
C GLU A 426 34.33 7.25 -14.27
N LYS A 427 34.82 6.36 -15.15
CA LYS A 427 35.21 6.71 -16.52
C LYS A 427 34.14 6.44 -17.59
N LEU A 428 33.22 5.51 -17.37
CA LEU A 428 32.23 5.08 -18.39
C LEU A 428 30.80 5.55 -18.11
N VAL A 429 30.43 5.85 -16.86
CA VAL A 429 29.06 6.28 -16.52
C VAL A 429 28.91 7.77 -16.80
N THR A 430 28.09 8.12 -17.80
CA THR A 430 27.89 9.50 -18.25
C THR A 430 26.68 10.20 -17.59
N GLN A 431 26.14 9.63 -16.51
CA GLN A 431 24.90 10.07 -15.89
C GLN A 431 25.15 11.17 -14.83
N GLU A 432 24.45 12.30 -14.93
CA GLU A 432 24.71 13.48 -14.08
C GLU A 432 24.50 13.24 -12.57
N HIS A 433 23.63 12.28 -12.20
CA HIS A 433 23.39 11.87 -10.81
C HIS A 433 24.61 11.29 -10.07
N PHE A 434 25.73 11.03 -10.76
CA PHE A 434 26.96 10.49 -10.18
C PHE A 434 28.02 11.59 -9.96
N HIS A 435 27.88 12.38 -8.89
CA HIS A 435 28.95 13.27 -8.44
C HIS A 435 30.24 12.50 -8.15
N PHE A 436 31.37 12.89 -8.75
CA PHE A 436 32.66 12.15 -8.70
C PHE A 436 33.04 11.59 -7.31
N ILE A 437 32.74 12.33 -6.24
CA ILE A 437 33.03 11.92 -4.85
C ILE A 437 32.42 10.57 -4.45
N VAL A 438 31.30 10.12 -5.05
CA VAL A 438 30.65 8.84 -4.70
C VAL A 438 31.52 7.62 -5.04
N TYR A 439 32.34 7.72 -6.08
CA TYR A 439 33.30 6.67 -6.46
C TYR A 439 34.41 6.53 -5.39
N TYR A 440 35.00 7.65 -4.95
CA TYR A 440 36.04 7.67 -3.91
C TYR A 440 35.51 7.23 -2.55
N VAL A 441 34.29 7.65 -2.18
CA VAL A 441 33.61 7.19 -0.96
C VAL A 441 33.36 5.68 -1.01
N SER A 442 32.93 5.14 -2.15
CA SER A 442 32.77 3.70 -2.35
C SER A 442 34.08 2.92 -2.24
N ILE A 443 35.18 3.45 -2.78
CA ILE A 443 36.54 2.88 -2.63
C ILE A 443 36.94 2.80 -1.15
N ILE A 444 36.65 3.84 -0.36
CA ILE A 444 36.92 3.87 1.09
C ILE A 444 36.09 2.80 1.83
N PHE A 445 34.79 2.70 1.54
CA PHE A 445 33.94 1.64 2.13
C PHE A 445 34.42 0.23 1.74
N LEU A 446 34.75 -0.03 0.48
CA LEU A 446 35.31 -1.31 0.03
C LEU A 446 36.62 -1.67 0.76
N ALA A 447 37.51 -0.69 0.96
CA ALA A 447 38.76 -0.90 1.69
C ALA A 447 38.50 -1.21 3.17
N ALA A 448 37.54 -0.54 3.79
CA ALA A 448 37.10 -0.81 5.16
C ALA A 448 36.49 -2.23 5.29
N TYR A 449 35.57 -2.63 4.40
CA TYR A 449 35.01 -3.99 4.40
C TYR A 449 36.06 -5.08 4.21
N ALA A 450 36.99 -4.88 3.27
CA ALA A 450 38.11 -5.81 3.09
C ALA A 450 38.96 -5.90 4.37
N GLY A 451 39.33 -4.77 4.98
CA GLY A 451 40.05 -4.69 6.24
C GLY A 451 39.35 -5.43 7.38
N LEU A 452 38.03 -5.26 7.53
CA LEU A 452 37.22 -5.99 8.52
C LEU A 452 37.24 -7.49 8.31
N ILE A 453 37.16 -7.95 7.05
CA ILE A 453 37.30 -9.38 6.70
C ILE A 453 38.72 -9.88 7.05
N TYR A 454 39.77 -9.08 6.88
CA TYR A 454 41.12 -9.42 7.32
C TYR A 454 41.26 -9.50 8.86
N ILE A 455 40.65 -8.59 9.62
CA ILE A 455 40.62 -8.60 11.10
C ILE A 455 39.85 -9.83 11.61
N TYR A 456 38.70 -10.14 10.99
CA TYR A 456 37.90 -11.33 11.26
C TYR A 456 38.72 -12.62 11.03
N LYS A 457 39.41 -12.71 9.89
CA LYS A 457 40.34 -13.81 9.52
C LYS A 457 41.70 -13.73 10.24
N GLY A 458 41.90 -12.73 11.09
CA GLY A 458 42.98 -12.61 12.07
C GLY A 458 42.59 -13.14 13.45
N GLY A 459 41.40 -13.73 13.60
CA GLY A 459 40.89 -14.28 14.86
C GLY A 459 40.20 -13.27 15.77
N ARG A 460 40.31 -11.96 15.50
CA ARG A 460 39.65 -10.88 16.27
C ARG A 460 38.17 -10.73 15.90
N ARG A 461 37.42 -11.84 15.87
CA ARG A 461 36.05 -11.92 15.32
C ARG A 461 35.05 -10.96 15.96
N ALA A 462 35.08 -10.82 17.29
CA ALA A 462 34.17 -9.91 18.00
C ALA A 462 34.42 -8.44 17.62
N LEU A 463 35.69 -7.99 17.61
CA LEU A 463 36.08 -6.65 17.18
C LEU A 463 35.66 -6.37 15.73
N ALA A 464 35.91 -7.32 14.82
CA ALA A 464 35.45 -7.19 13.43
C ALA A 464 33.92 -7.12 13.33
N GLY A 465 33.18 -7.82 14.18
CA GLY A 465 31.73 -7.76 14.25
C GLY A 465 31.19 -6.41 14.71
N PHE A 466 31.76 -5.83 15.77
CA PHE A 466 31.37 -4.49 16.26
C PHE A 466 31.73 -3.37 15.26
N LEU A 467 32.93 -3.43 14.67
CA LEU A 467 33.34 -2.46 13.67
C LEU A 467 32.56 -2.61 12.35
N ALA A 468 32.16 -3.83 11.96
CA ALA A 468 31.26 -4.05 10.84
C ALA A 468 29.84 -3.51 11.12
N LEU A 469 29.32 -3.67 12.34
CA LEU A 469 28.05 -3.06 12.73
C LEU A 469 28.11 -1.54 12.58
N ALA A 470 29.16 -0.89 13.09
CA ALA A 470 29.36 0.54 12.96
C ALA A 470 29.45 0.98 11.49
N LEU A 471 30.26 0.30 10.67
CA LEU A 471 30.46 0.64 9.26
C LEU A 471 29.18 0.50 8.43
N VAL A 472 28.45 -0.61 8.58
CA VAL A 472 27.18 -0.87 7.88
C VAL A 472 26.11 0.13 8.29
N SER A 473 26.00 0.43 9.60
CA SER A 473 25.05 1.42 10.12
C SER A 473 25.37 2.82 9.59
N MET A 474 26.64 3.20 9.55
CA MET A 474 27.11 4.51 9.06
C MET A 474 26.89 4.66 7.56
N GLU A 475 27.24 3.66 6.74
CA GLU A 475 27.03 3.70 5.29
C GLU A 475 25.54 3.83 4.94
N ALA A 476 24.71 2.97 5.52
CA ALA A 476 23.27 2.96 5.27
C ALA A 476 22.58 4.23 5.79
N ALA A 477 23.03 4.78 6.92
CA ALA A 477 22.57 6.08 7.41
C ALA A 477 22.93 7.21 6.45
N ILE A 478 24.21 7.35 6.07
CA ILE A 478 24.67 8.40 5.14
C ILE A 478 23.87 8.34 3.82
N ASN A 479 23.75 7.15 3.23
CA ASN A 479 22.97 6.97 2.00
C ASN A 479 21.52 7.41 2.16
N THR A 480 20.84 6.97 3.23
CA THR A 480 19.43 7.30 3.48
C THR A 480 19.23 8.80 3.76
N THR A 481 20.15 9.42 4.51
CA THR A 481 20.14 10.87 4.80
C THR A 481 20.24 11.70 3.53
N VAL A 482 21.09 11.29 2.58
CA VAL A 482 21.28 11.97 1.29
C VAL A 482 20.09 11.76 0.36
N THR A 483 19.61 10.51 0.22
CA THR A 483 18.73 10.11 -0.89
C THR A 483 17.23 10.08 -0.57
N SER A 484 16.82 9.93 0.70
CA SER A 484 15.40 9.63 1.01
C SER A 484 14.57 10.83 1.49
N VAL A 485 15.11 11.61 2.43
CA VAL A 485 14.29 12.44 3.32
C VAL A 485 14.21 13.90 2.86
N THR A 486 13.29 14.16 1.92
CA THR A 486 12.70 15.49 1.72
C THR A 486 11.60 15.76 2.78
N THR A 487 11.24 17.02 2.98
CA THR A 487 10.31 17.46 4.04
C THR A 487 9.53 18.70 3.63
N THR A 488 8.29 18.82 4.07
CA THR A 488 7.49 20.06 3.95
C THR A 488 7.15 20.67 5.32
N SER A 489 6.63 21.89 5.35
CA SER A 489 6.14 22.53 6.59
C SER A 489 4.90 21.81 7.10
N ARG A 490 4.93 21.39 8.38
CA ARG A 490 3.77 20.82 9.07
C ARG A 490 2.75 21.93 9.35
N GLU A 491 3.22 23.04 9.91
CA GLU A 491 2.45 24.24 10.23
C GLU A 491 1.62 24.70 9.04
N SER A 492 2.24 24.94 7.87
CA SER A 492 1.54 25.42 6.66
C SER A 492 0.49 24.43 6.12
N TYR A 493 0.71 23.12 6.29
CA TYR A 493 -0.28 22.10 5.95
C TYR A 493 -1.47 22.06 6.93
N THR A 494 -1.28 22.54 8.16
CA THR A 494 -2.30 22.48 9.22
C THR A 494 -2.87 23.84 9.64
N ALA A 495 -2.42 24.94 9.03
CA ALA A 495 -2.67 26.31 9.48
C ALA A 495 -4.13 26.80 9.44
N ASP A 496 -5.01 26.11 8.70
CA ASP A 496 -6.45 26.42 8.61
C ASP A 496 -7.35 25.25 9.06
N ASN A 497 -6.76 24.29 9.79
CA ASN A 497 -7.42 23.05 10.20
C ASN A 497 -8.42 23.20 11.35
N GLU A 498 -8.32 24.25 12.16
CA GLU A 498 -9.20 24.44 13.32
C GLU A 498 -10.40 25.28 12.91
N GLU A 499 -10.11 26.39 12.24
CA GLU A 499 -11.00 27.35 11.60
C GLU A 499 -11.96 26.66 10.62
N ALA A 500 -11.43 25.91 9.65
CA ALA A 500 -12.26 25.20 8.67
C ALA A 500 -13.16 24.14 9.31
N ARG A 501 -12.79 23.58 10.48
CA ARG A 501 -13.64 22.63 11.22
C ARG A 501 -14.72 23.34 12.03
N ILE A 502 -14.37 24.44 12.72
CA ILE A 502 -15.35 25.29 13.41
C ILE A 502 -16.42 25.76 12.43
N LEU A 503 -16.01 26.23 11.23
CA LEU A 503 -16.93 26.67 10.18
C LEU A 503 -17.76 25.50 9.63
N LYS A 504 -17.15 24.35 9.34
CA LYS A 504 -17.82 23.12 8.88
C LYS A 504 -18.86 22.59 9.88
N ASP A 505 -18.52 22.53 11.17
CA ASP A 505 -19.42 22.02 12.21
C ASP A 505 -20.54 23.02 12.52
N SER A 506 -20.37 24.30 12.15
CA SER A 506 -21.41 25.34 12.27
C SER A 506 -22.50 25.30 11.19
N LEU A 507 -22.39 24.37 10.23
CA LEU A 507 -23.41 24.04 9.21
C LEU A 507 -24.40 22.98 9.70
N GLU A 508 -24.13 22.33 10.84
CA GLU A 508 -24.90 21.18 11.33
C GLU A 508 -25.89 21.58 12.45
N PRO A 509 -27.09 20.96 12.51
CA PRO A 509 -27.64 20.00 11.56
C PRO A 509 -28.18 20.69 10.30
N ALA A 510 -27.76 20.22 9.12
CA ALA A 510 -28.28 20.74 7.86
C ALA A 510 -29.71 20.27 7.54
N SER A 511 -30.46 21.07 6.79
CA SER A 511 -31.86 20.80 6.41
C SER A 511 -32.02 19.96 5.14
N ASP A 512 -31.00 19.92 4.28
CA ASP A 512 -30.93 19.14 3.04
C ASP A 512 -29.45 18.85 2.72
N PHE A 513 -29.16 18.04 1.70
CA PHE A 513 -27.79 17.76 1.26
C PHE A 513 -27.07 19.02 0.74
N TYR A 514 -25.77 19.09 1.00
CA TYR A 514 -24.90 20.17 0.54
C TYR A 514 -23.48 19.67 0.31
N ARG A 515 -22.71 20.42 -0.49
CA ARG A 515 -21.25 20.30 -0.58
C ARG A 515 -20.55 21.61 -0.20
N VAL A 516 -19.32 21.46 0.26
CA VAL A 516 -18.41 22.56 0.61
C VAL A 516 -17.16 22.46 -0.25
N GLU A 517 -16.69 23.58 -0.80
CA GLU A 517 -15.35 23.66 -1.40
C GLU A 517 -14.54 24.80 -0.77
N LYS A 518 -13.25 24.55 -0.51
CA LYS A 518 -12.30 25.63 -0.28
C LYS A 518 -11.94 26.22 -1.64
N LYS A 519 -12.09 27.53 -1.84
CA LYS A 519 -11.53 28.17 -3.06
C LYS A 519 -10.00 28.21 -2.92
N THR A 520 -9.49 28.63 -1.75
CA THR A 520 -8.07 28.50 -1.34
C THR A 520 -7.77 27.10 -0.77
N ARG A 521 -7.40 26.14 -1.64
CA ARG A 521 -7.12 24.74 -1.30
C ARG A 521 -5.68 24.45 -0.89
N LYS A 522 -5.48 23.50 0.03
CA LYS A 522 -4.18 22.86 0.31
C LYS A 522 -3.95 21.65 -0.62
N THR A 523 -5.01 20.92 -0.92
CA THR A 523 -5.05 19.75 -1.81
C THR A 523 -6.38 19.71 -2.58
N LYS A 524 -6.49 18.83 -3.58
CA LYS A 524 -7.79 18.51 -4.21
C LYS A 524 -8.65 17.55 -3.36
N ASN A 525 -8.21 17.15 -2.18
CA ASN A 525 -8.88 16.21 -1.28
C ASN A 525 -9.14 16.84 0.11
N ASP A 526 -9.27 18.17 0.19
CA ASP A 526 -9.43 18.89 1.46
C ASP A 526 -10.72 18.47 2.21
N GLY A 527 -11.78 18.07 1.49
CA GLY A 527 -12.99 17.46 2.08
C GLY A 527 -12.68 16.22 2.91
N ALA A 528 -11.87 15.30 2.38
CA ALA A 528 -11.50 14.05 3.05
C ALA A 528 -10.57 14.28 4.26
N TRP A 529 -9.76 15.34 4.19
CA TRP A 529 -8.90 15.76 5.28
C TRP A 529 -9.68 16.38 6.45
N MET A 530 -10.69 17.21 6.14
CA MET A 530 -11.51 17.91 7.13
C MET A 530 -12.72 17.10 7.62
N ASN A 531 -13.24 16.20 6.80
CA ASN A 531 -14.53 15.49 6.86
C ASN A 531 -15.74 16.41 6.60
N PHE A 532 -15.91 16.76 5.31
CA PHE A 532 -17.14 17.34 4.75
C PHE A 532 -17.36 16.88 3.30
N PRO A 533 -18.61 16.81 2.80
CA PRO A 533 -18.89 16.53 1.40
C PRO A 533 -18.28 17.57 0.48
N SER A 534 -17.48 17.13 -0.49
CA SER A 534 -16.73 18.02 -1.39
C SER A 534 -17.08 17.74 -2.86
N VAL A 535 -16.34 18.37 -3.78
CA VAL A 535 -16.44 18.17 -5.24
C VAL A 535 -15.07 17.81 -5.82
N SER A 536 -13.99 18.45 -5.38
CA SER A 536 -12.63 18.20 -5.86
C SER A 536 -12.14 16.79 -5.50
N LEU A 537 -11.34 16.17 -6.39
CA LEU A 537 -10.67 14.89 -6.18
C LEU A 537 -9.27 14.85 -6.81
N PHE A 538 -8.35 14.15 -6.15
CA PHE A 538 -7.17 13.55 -6.78
C PHE A 538 -7.00 12.11 -6.28
N SER A 539 -7.28 11.12 -7.14
CA SER A 539 -7.18 9.68 -6.84
C SER A 539 -6.70 8.88 -8.05
N SER A 540 -5.87 7.85 -7.84
CA SER A 540 -5.58 6.83 -8.85
C SER A 540 -6.82 6.01 -9.22
N THR A 541 -7.86 6.04 -8.38
CA THR A 541 -9.17 5.44 -8.62
C THR A 541 -10.22 6.46 -9.11
N ALA A 542 -9.81 7.62 -9.61
CA ALA A 542 -10.72 8.63 -10.13
C ALA A 542 -11.51 8.10 -11.34
N ASN A 543 -12.83 8.32 -11.33
CA ASN A 543 -13.74 7.93 -12.41
C ASN A 543 -13.43 8.74 -13.68
N ALA A 544 -13.15 8.05 -14.78
CA ALA A 544 -12.72 8.68 -16.03
C ALA A 544 -13.82 9.52 -16.71
N ASP A 545 -15.10 9.22 -16.46
CA ASP A 545 -16.23 9.97 -17.03
C ASP A 545 -16.50 11.26 -16.25
N LEU A 546 -16.29 11.27 -14.92
CA LEU A 546 -16.26 12.52 -14.15
C LEU A 546 -15.15 13.46 -14.67
N SER A 547 -13.94 12.93 -14.92
CA SER A 547 -12.87 13.72 -15.51
C SER A 547 -13.23 14.29 -16.90
N LYS A 548 -14.11 13.66 -17.69
CA LYS A 548 -14.63 14.21 -18.96
C LYS A 548 -15.63 15.33 -18.73
N ILE A 549 -16.70 15.09 -17.96
CA ILE A 549 -17.79 16.07 -17.82
C ILE A 549 -17.32 17.34 -17.09
N PHE A 550 -16.41 17.23 -16.12
CA PHE A 550 -15.76 18.40 -15.51
C PHE A 550 -15.04 19.25 -16.56
N LYS A 551 -14.30 18.63 -17.48
CA LYS A 551 -13.61 19.34 -18.56
C LYS A 551 -14.60 20.00 -19.53
N LYS A 552 -15.69 19.32 -19.90
CA LYS A 552 -16.75 19.86 -20.77
C LYS A 552 -17.50 21.03 -20.14
N LEU A 553 -17.66 21.03 -18.81
CA LEU A 553 -18.24 22.15 -18.04
C LEU A 553 -17.22 23.26 -17.72
N GLY A 554 -15.95 23.13 -18.10
CA GLY A 554 -14.92 24.16 -17.96
C GLY A 554 -14.04 24.08 -16.71
N CYS A 555 -14.16 23.00 -15.94
CA CYS A 555 -13.35 22.76 -14.74
C CYS A 555 -12.02 22.02 -15.04
N GLU A 556 -11.00 22.29 -14.23
CA GLU A 556 -9.65 21.74 -14.38
C GLU A 556 -9.60 20.24 -14.07
N SER A 557 -9.24 19.46 -15.08
CA SER A 557 -9.29 18.00 -15.09
C SER A 557 -8.08 17.36 -15.76
N SER A 558 -7.77 16.14 -15.33
CA SER A 558 -6.69 15.27 -15.81
C SER A 558 -7.03 13.79 -15.52
N THR A 559 -6.17 12.87 -15.95
CA THR A 559 -6.34 11.41 -15.84
C THR A 559 -6.76 10.91 -14.46
N ASN A 560 -6.22 11.50 -13.38
CA ASN A 560 -6.40 11.05 -12.00
C ASN A 560 -7.06 12.12 -11.10
N ALA A 561 -7.44 13.28 -11.63
CA ALA A 561 -7.91 14.40 -10.80
C ALA A 561 -8.85 15.34 -11.55
N TYR A 562 -9.90 15.80 -10.87
CA TYR A 562 -10.85 16.82 -11.32
C TYR A 562 -11.17 17.76 -10.15
N SER A 563 -11.52 19.02 -10.40
CA SER A 563 -11.73 20.01 -9.34
C SER A 563 -12.40 21.29 -9.81
N ILE A 564 -13.04 22.05 -8.91
CA ILE A 564 -13.76 23.31 -9.18
C ILE A 564 -12.90 24.50 -9.67
N THR A 565 -11.63 24.28 -10.01
CA THR A 565 -10.81 25.34 -10.63
C THR A 565 -11.38 25.63 -12.03
N GLY A 566 -11.92 26.83 -12.25
CA GLY A 566 -12.68 27.16 -13.46
C GLY A 566 -14.17 26.81 -13.41
N SER A 567 -14.73 26.50 -12.22
CA SER A 567 -16.19 26.45 -12.02
C SER A 567 -16.81 27.84 -12.20
N THR A 568 -18.04 27.86 -12.69
CA THR A 568 -18.95 29.02 -12.63
C THR A 568 -20.01 28.79 -11.55
N PRO A 569 -20.77 29.82 -11.13
CA PRO A 569 -21.92 29.64 -10.24
C PRO A 569 -22.95 28.60 -10.74
N LEU A 570 -23.12 28.44 -12.05
CA LEU A 570 -23.98 27.40 -12.63
C LEU A 570 -23.43 25.98 -12.37
N VAL A 571 -22.13 25.77 -12.56
CA VAL A 571 -21.51 24.45 -12.33
C VAL A 571 -21.45 24.13 -10.83
N ASP A 572 -21.11 25.10 -9.99
CA ASP A 572 -21.15 24.96 -8.53
C ASP A 572 -22.60 24.64 -8.07
N SER A 573 -23.61 25.26 -8.66
CA SER A 573 -25.03 24.98 -8.38
C SER A 573 -25.45 23.57 -8.80
N ILE A 574 -25.20 23.14 -10.03
CA ILE A 574 -25.56 21.80 -10.55
C ILE A 574 -24.89 20.68 -9.74
N PHE A 575 -23.70 20.92 -9.19
CA PHE A 575 -22.99 19.96 -8.33
C PHE A 575 -23.41 20.04 -6.85
N SER A 576 -24.40 20.87 -6.49
CA SER A 576 -24.89 21.08 -5.13
C SER A 576 -23.83 21.68 -4.17
N VAL A 577 -22.90 22.49 -4.69
CA VAL A 577 -21.98 23.30 -3.88
C VAL A 577 -22.77 24.45 -3.27
N LYS A 578 -23.09 24.32 -1.98
CA LYS A 578 -23.85 25.33 -1.24
C LYS A 578 -22.95 26.26 -0.44
N TYR A 579 -21.78 25.79 -0.01
CA TYR A 579 -20.88 26.56 0.85
C TYR A 579 -19.47 26.67 0.27
N ALA A 580 -18.88 27.84 0.42
CA ALA A 580 -17.53 28.13 -0.02
C ALA A 580 -16.68 28.67 1.14
N LEU A 581 -15.45 28.17 1.24
CA LEU A 581 -14.46 28.59 2.24
C LEU A 581 -13.33 29.39 1.56
N TYR A 582 -13.14 30.62 2.01
CA TYR A 582 -12.14 31.57 1.50
C TYR A 582 -11.10 31.91 2.58
N SER A 583 -9.88 32.26 2.16
CA SER A 583 -8.80 32.76 3.02
C SER A 583 -8.86 34.27 3.30
N ASP A 584 -9.73 34.98 2.58
CA ASP A 584 -9.80 36.43 2.52
C ASP A 584 -11.27 36.83 2.36
N ALA A 585 -11.64 38.02 2.84
CA ALA A 585 -13.01 38.52 2.71
C ALA A 585 -13.31 38.92 1.25
N VAL A 586 -14.36 38.32 0.69
CA VAL A 586 -14.94 38.66 -0.62
C VAL A 586 -16.24 39.43 -0.41
N SER A 587 -16.57 40.35 -1.31
CA SER A 587 -17.87 41.03 -1.32
C SER A 587 -19.02 40.03 -1.50
N ASN A 588 -20.18 40.32 -0.90
CA ASN A 588 -21.43 39.66 -1.31
C ASN A 588 -21.78 40.06 -2.75
N THR A 589 -22.45 39.17 -3.48
CA THR A 589 -23.14 39.45 -4.75
C THR A 589 -24.60 39.00 -4.65
N GLU A 590 -25.40 39.16 -5.70
CA GLU A 590 -26.77 38.62 -5.68
C GLU A 590 -26.77 37.09 -5.59
N LEU A 591 -25.69 36.41 -6.00
CA LEU A 591 -25.56 34.94 -5.99
C LEU A 591 -24.92 34.36 -4.72
N MET A 592 -24.17 35.15 -3.95
CA MET A 592 -23.35 34.65 -2.83
C MET A 592 -23.35 35.61 -1.63
N MET A 593 -23.58 35.06 -0.43
CA MET A 593 -23.66 35.81 0.83
C MET A 593 -22.67 35.29 1.88
N TYR A 594 -21.94 36.21 2.53
CA TYR A 594 -21.14 35.93 3.72
C TYR A 594 -22.02 35.46 4.88
N LEU A 595 -21.65 34.35 5.53
CA LEU A 595 -22.31 33.86 6.75
C LEU A 595 -21.54 34.23 8.03
N ARG A 596 -20.25 33.87 8.11
CA ARG A 596 -19.43 33.99 9.32
C ARG A 596 -17.94 33.72 9.03
N GLU A 597 -17.08 34.07 9.98
CA GLU A 597 -15.62 33.85 9.91
C GLU A 597 -15.09 33.12 11.15
N SER A 598 -13.88 32.56 11.03
CA SER A 598 -13.09 32.03 12.13
C SER A 598 -11.61 32.14 11.78
N GLY A 599 -10.81 32.83 12.59
CA GLY A 599 -9.35 32.89 12.46
C GLY A 599 -8.81 33.39 11.10
N GLY A 600 -9.58 34.19 10.36
CA GLY A 600 -9.23 34.62 8.99
C GLY A 600 -9.61 33.62 7.89
N THR A 601 -10.33 32.54 8.21
CA THR A 601 -11.09 31.77 7.21
C THR A 601 -12.54 32.27 7.21
N TYR A 602 -13.12 32.46 6.03
CA TYR A 602 -14.45 33.02 5.83
C TYR A 602 -15.38 31.99 5.16
N LEU A 603 -16.62 31.88 5.64
CA LEU A 603 -17.64 30.96 5.15
C LEU A 603 -18.76 31.74 4.44
N TYR A 604 -19.02 31.37 3.19
CA TYR A 604 -20.06 31.94 2.33
C TYR A 604 -21.08 30.87 1.94
N GLU A 605 -22.31 31.31 1.69
CA GLU A 605 -23.41 30.52 1.13
C GLU A 605 -23.72 30.98 -0.30
N ASN A 606 -23.76 30.01 -1.22
CA ASN A 606 -24.30 30.18 -2.56
C ASN A 606 -25.83 30.12 -2.45
N LEU A 607 -26.52 31.18 -2.90
CA LEU A 607 -27.96 31.33 -2.68
C LEU A 607 -28.80 30.49 -3.67
N TYR A 608 -28.29 30.26 -4.89
CA TYR A 608 -28.98 29.58 -5.98
C TYR A 608 -28.38 28.19 -6.27
N THR A 609 -28.18 27.38 -5.23
CA THR A 609 -27.65 26.00 -5.33
C THR A 609 -28.78 24.98 -5.55
N LEU A 610 -28.65 24.12 -6.57
CA LEU A 610 -29.60 23.06 -6.85
C LEU A 610 -29.47 21.87 -5.87
N PRO A 611 -30.59 21.21 -5.50
CA PRO A 611 -30.60 20.03 -4.64
C PRO A 611 -29.85 18.84 -5.29
N LEU A 612 -29.63 17.77 -4.51
CA LEU A 612 -28.90 16.59 -4.98
C LEU A 612 -29.51 15.94 -6.24
N GLY A 613 -30.80 16.16 -6.50
CA GLY A 613 -31.44 15.82 -7.78
C GLY A 613 -32.71 16.62 -8.07
N PHE A 614 -33.08 16.68 -9.34
CA PHE A 614 -34.23 17.42 -9.87
C PHE A 614 -34.69 16.83 -11.21
N VAL A 615 -35.97 16.99 -11.56
CA VAL A 615 -36.53 16.39 -12.78
C VAL A 615 -36.32 17.29 -13.99
N LEU A 616 -35.59 16.76 -14.97
CA LEU A 616 -35.36 17.35 -16.28
C LEU A 616 -36.39 16.84 -17.31
N PRO A 617 -36.61 17.57 -18.42
CA PRO A 617 -37.37 17.07 -19.57
C PRO A 617 -36.80 15.74 -20.10
N SER A 618 -37.65 14.81 -20.56
CA SER A 618 -37.19 13.51 -21.09
C SER A 618 -36.30 13.63 -22.34
N ASP A 619 -36.43 14.73 -23.08
CA ASP A 619 -35.69 15.08 -24.30
C ASP A 619 -34.41 15.89 -24.04
N ILE A 620 -34.03 16.13 -22.77
CA ILE A 620 -32.85 16.94 -22.43
C ILE A 620 -31.53 16.39 -22.98
N GLU A 621 -31.41 15.06 -23.11
CA GLU A 621 -30.22 14.39 -23.65
C GLU A 621 -30.14 14.39 -25.18
N GLU A 622 -31.25 14.67 -25.87
CA GLU A 622 -31.27 14.90 -27.32
C GLU A 622 -31.02 16.38 -27.67
N ASN A 623 -31.46 17.28 -26.80
CA ASN A 623 -31.36 18.73 -27.01
C ASN A 623 -30.02 19.34 -26.54
N TRP A 624 -29.53 19.04 -25.33
CA TRP A 624 -28.36 19.72 -24.75
C TRP A 624 -27.03 19.24 -25.36
N GLN A 625 -26.32 20.13 -26.05
CA GLN A 625 -25.07 19.89 -26.77
C GLN A 625 -23.84 19.88 -25.85
N TYR A 626 -23.88 19.09 -24.76
CA TYR A 626 -22.83 19.07 -23.73
C TYR A 626 -21.44 18.59 -24.21
N GLU A 627 -21.35 18.03 -25.42
CA GLU A 627 -20.12 17.53 -26.05
C GLU A 627 -19.39 18.58 -26.92
N MET A 628 -19.77 19.87 -26.88
CA MET A 628 -19.02 20.95 -27.57
C MET A 628 -17.60 21.16 -26.99
N ASP A 629 -16.70 21.79 -27.75
CA ASP A 629 -15.30 21.98 -27.37
C ASP A 629 -15.03 23.23 -26.52
N ASN A 630 -15.98 24.18 -26.49
CA ASN A 630 -15.94 25.36 -25.64
C ASN A 630 -16.90 25.20 -24.45
N PRO A 631 -16.39 25.21 -23.20
CA PRO A 631 -17.23 25.02 -22.02
C PRO A 631 -18.19 26.19 -21.76
N ALA A 632 -17.94 27.38 -22.32
CA ALA A 632 -18.89 28.48 -22.23
C ALA A 632 -20.15 28.20 -23.07
N GLU A 633 -19.97 27.73 -24.30
CA GLU A 633 -21.07 27.28 -25.17
C GLU A 633 -21.84 26.12 -24.54
N VAL A 634 -21.15 25.14 -23.90
CA VAL A 634 -21.81 24.03 -23.18
C VAL A 634 -22.73 24.54 -22.05
N GLN A 635 -22.32 25.56 -21.30
CA GLN A 635 -23.15 26.14 -20.24
C GLN A 635 -24.30 26.99 -20.79
N ASN A 636 -24.05 27.79 -21.83
CA ASN A 636 -25.09 28.62 -22.46
C ASN A 636 -26.17 27.76 -23.13
N ASP A 637 -25.81 26.67 -23.81
CA ASP A 637 -26.78 25.77 -24.46
C ASP A 637 -27.75 25.12 -23.45
N LEU A 638 -27.28 24.76 -22.25
CA LEU A 638 -28.17 24.30 -21.16
C LEU A 638 -29.19 25.37 -20.75
N CYS A 639 -28.79 26.64 -20.74
CA CYS A 639 -29.68 27.75 -20.41
C CYS A 639 -30.70 27.98 -21.54
N LEU A 640 -30.25 27.97 -22.79
CA LEU A 640 -31.13 28.11 -23.97
C LEU A 640 -32.16 26.97 -24.06
N VAL A 641 -31.74 25.71 -23.86
CA VAL A 641 -32.63 24.53 -23.88
C VAL A 641 -33.62 24.53 -22.71
N THR A 642 -33.29 25.14 -21.56
CA THR A 642 -34.23 25.33 -20.44
C THR A 642 -35.09 26.59 -20.55
N GLY A 643 -34.81 27.46 -21.53
CA GLY A 643 -35.55 28.71 -21.78
C GLY A 643 -35.17 29.86 -20.84
N ALA A 644 -33.88 29.96 -20.54
CA ALA A 644 -33.22 31.07 -19.84
C ALA A 644 -32.15 31.72 -20.76
N ASP A 645 -31.74 32.95 -20.41
CA ASP A 645 -30.68 33.67 -21.13
C ASP A 645 -29.28 33.06 -20.94
N GLU A 646 -28.29 33.49 -21.72
CA GLU A 646 -26.91 33.01 -21.63
C GLU A 646 -26.22 33.45 -20.32
N VAL A 647 -25.61 32.50 -19.61
CA VAL A 647 -24.86 32.76 -18.36
C VAL A 647 -23.45 33.29 -18.61
N LEU A 648 -22.83 33.00 -19.76
CA LEU A 648 -21.50 33.46 -20.14
C LEU A 648 -21.59 34.28 -21.43
N VAL A 649 -21.69 35.60 -21.28
CA VAL A 649 -21.86 36.55 -22.40
C VAL A 649 -20.50 36.93 -22.96
N ASP A 650 -20.28 36.69 -24.26
CA ASP A 650 -19.03 37.08 -24.95
C ASP A 650 -18.88 38.61 -24.98
N THR A 651 -17.79 39.11 -24.40
CA THR A 651 -17.46 40.55 -24.36
C THR A 651 -16.45 40.97 -25.43
N GLY A 652 -16.06 40.04 -26.30
CA GLY A 652 -15.06 40.20 -27.33
C GLY A 652 -13.64 40.32 -26.79
N GLY A 653 -12.73 40.71 -27.68
CA GLY A 653 -11.33 40.95 -27.37
C GLY A 653 -10.48 40.98 -28.63
N THR A 654 -9.18 41.24 -28.49
CA THR A 654 -8.23 41.27 -29.61
C THR A 654 -7.02 40.37 -29.34
N VAL A 655 -6.70 39.50 -30.29
CA VAL A 655 -5.52 38.62 -30.23
C VAL A 655 -4.36 39.26 -30.98
N ASN A 656 -3.22 39.43 -30.32
CA ASN A 656 -1.98 39.93 -30.90
C ASN A 656 -0.81 39.00 -30.52
N LYS A 657 -0.52 38.03 -31.39
CA LYS A 657 0.50 36.99 -31.15
C LYS A 657 0.22 36.26 -29.83
N ASN A 658 1.16 36.31 -28.87
CA ASN A 658 1.03 35.67 -27.57
C ASN A 658 0.25 36.50 -26.53
N THR A 659 -0.34 37.64 -26.91
CA THR A 659 -1.22 38.42 -26.01
C THR A 659 -2.66 38.47 -26.50
N PHE A 660 -3.58 38.58 -25.56
CA PHE A 660 -5.01 38.80 -25.77
C PHE A 660 -5.45 39.93 -24.85
N THR A 661 -6.18 40.93 -25.36
CA THR A 661 -6.73 42.03 -24.55
C THR A 661 -8.22 42.20 -24.75
N PHE A 662 -8.91 42.61 -23.69
CA PHE A 662 -10.31 43.03 -23.71
C PHE A 662 -10.55 44.12 -22.66
N THR A 663 -11.69 44.80 -22.73
CA THR A 663 -12.11 45.80 -21.75
C THR A 663 -13.47 45.37 -21.19
N PRO A 664 -13.66 45.30 -19.85
CA PRO A 664 -14.96 45.00 -19.25
C PRO A 664 -16.07 45.95 -19.73
N ASP A 665 -17.18 45.39 -20.19
CA ASP A 665 -18.38 46.12 -20.63
C ASP A 665 -19.18 46.70 -19.46
N MET A 666 -19.20 45.99 -18.31
CA MET A 666 -19.78 46.44 -17.05
C MET A 666 -19.02 45.87 -15.84
N THR A 667 -19.51 46.12 -14.63
CA THR A 667 -18.97 45.50 -13.41
C THR A 667 -19.59 44.12 -13.23
N GLY A 668 -18.76 43.11 -12.95
CA GLY A 668 -19.20 41.72 -12.79
C GLY A 668 -18.03 40.73 -12.80
N GLU A 669 -18.33 39.44 -12.66
CA GLU A 669 -17.35 38.35 -12.76
C GLU A 669 -16.96 38.06 -14.22
N TYR A 670 -15.67 37.82 -14.47
CA TYR A 670 -15.15 37.51 -15.81
C TYR A 670 -14.35 36.22 -15.86
N TYR A 671 -14.47 35.52 -16.98
CA TYR A 671 -13.78 34.27 -17.32
C TYR A 671 -13.15 34.40 -18.71
N VAL A 672 -11.99 33.75 -18.93
CA VAL A 672 -11.39 33.63 -20.27
C VAL A 672 -11.22 32.17 -20.65
N PHE A 673 -11.66 31.78 -21.85
CA PHE A 673 -11.36 30.45 -22.39
C PHE A 673 -10.24 30.54 -23.42
N VAL A 674 -9.22 29.67 -23.30
CA VAL A 674 -8.11 29.60 -24.26
C VAL A 674 -8.32 28.43 -25.21
N LEU A 675 -8.44 28.73 -26.50
CA LEU A 675 -8.69 27.75 -27.56
C LEU A 675 -7.39 27.02 -27.95
N ASN A 676 -6.24 27.70 -27.94
CA ASN A 676 -4.96 27.07 -28.29
C ASN A 676 -4.45 26.12 -27.20
N LYS A 677 -4.72 24.82 -27.35
CA LYS A 677 -4.32 23.75 -26.41
C LYS A 677 -2.82 23.44 -26.35
N LYS A 678 -1.96 24.29 -26.94
CA LYS A 678 -0.51 24.26 -26.72
C LYS A 678 -0.04 25.26 -25.66
N VAL A 679 -0.80 26.31 -25.40
CA VAL A 679 -0.51 27.29 -24.35
C VAL A 679 -0.71 26.60 -23.01
N LYS A 680 0.31 26.61 -22.16
CA LYS A 680 0.30 25.97 -20.84
C LYS A 680 0.27 26.98 -19.72
N ASN A 681 0.88 28.15 -19.91
CA ASN A 681 0.99 29.17 -18.88
C ASN A 681 0.51 30.52 -19.43
N VAL A 682 -0.42 31.15 -18.70
CA VAL A 682 -0.98 32.46 -19.03
C VAL A 682 -0.91 33.36 -17.80
N LYS A 683 -0.33 34.55 -17.97
CA LYS A 683 -0.37 35.64 -16.99
C LYS A 683 -1.41 36.66 -17.40
N ALA A 684 -2.37 36.93 -16.52
CA ALA A 684 -3.32 38.03 -16.64
C ALA A 684 -2.85 39.21 -15.79
N ASP A 685 -2.74 40.40 -16.40
CA ASP A 685 -2.54 41.67 -15.72
C ASP A 685 -3.91 42.33 -15.52
N LEU A 686 -4.32 42.49 -14.25
CA LEU A 686 -5.63 42.95 -13.80
C LEU A 686 -5.48 44.24 -12.95
N PRO A 687 -6.56 45.02 -12.74
CA PRO A 687 -6.52 46.21 -11.87
C PRO A 687 -6.14 45.90 -10.41
N SER A 688 -6.39 44.68 -9.94
CA SER A 688 -6.08 44.18 -8.60
C SER A 688 -4.67 43.59 -8.45
N GLY A 689 -3.90 43.47 -9.54
CA GLY A 689 -2.60 42.80 -9.57
C GLY A 689 -2.50 41.80 -10.74
N SER A 690 -1.50 40.91 -10.74
CA SER A 690 -1.38 39.88 -11.80
C SER A 690 -1.71 38.47 -11.29
N LYS A 691 -2.62 37.77 -11.97
CA LYS A 691 -3.01 36.38 -11.70
C LYS A 691 -2.35 35.47 -12.76
N SER A 692 -1.73 34.36 -12.33
CA SER A 692 -1.10 33.40 -13.24
C SER A 692 -1.85 32.06 -13.25
N PHE A 693 -2.04 31.52 -14.44
CA PHE A 693 -2.76 30.27 -14.70
C PHE A 693 -1.81 29.26 -15.36
N GLY A 694 -1.77 28.03 -14.85
CA GLY A 694 -0.91 26.97 -15.34
C GLY A 694 -1.69 25.72 -15.74
N ASN A 695 -1.13 24.91 -16.63
CA ASN A 695 -1.79 23.79 -17.31
C ASN A 695 -3.04 24.22 -18.12
N VAL A 696 -2.99 25.41 -18.75
CA VAL A 696 -4.08 25.98 -19.54
C VAL A 696 -4.46 25.08 -20.74
N ASP A 697 -3.53 24.23 -21.20
CA ASP A 697 -3.72 23.17 -22.20
C ASP A 697 -4.77 22.13 -21.80
N ARG A 698 -5.07 21.99 -20.49
CA ARG A 698 -6.20 21.17 -20.00
C ARG A 698 -7.55 21.71 -20.47
N GLY A 699 -7.67 23.01 -20.74
CA GLY A 699 -8.86 23.65 -21.28
C GLY A 699 -9.95 23.93 -20.25
N TYR A 700 -9.57 24.54 -19.12
CA TYR A 700 -10.51 25.06 -18.12
C TYR A 700 -10.75 26.57 -18.30
N LEU A 701 -11.81 27.11 -17.69
CA LEU A 701 -12.12 28.54 -17.70
C LEU A 701 -11.18 29.31 -16.75
N LEU A 702 -10.51 30.33 -17.27
CA LEU A 702 -9.63 31.20 -16.50
C LEU A 702 -10.45 32.27 -15.78
N GLU A 703 -10.98 31.93 -14.60
CA GLU A 703 -11.63 32.85 -13.66
C GLU A 703 -10.71 34.04 -13.35
N LEU A 704 -11.10 35.26 -13.75
CA LEU A 704 -10.34 36.49 -13.47
C LEU A 704 -10.75 37.15 -12.16
N GLY A 705 -11.98 36.91 -11.70
CA GLY A 705 -12.60 37.62 -10.58
C GLY A 705 -13.44 38.82 -11.04
N THR A 706 -13.94 39.58 -10.08
CA THR A 706 -14.75 40.78 -10.35
C THR A 706 -13.92 41.87 -11.03
N LEU A 707 -14.35 42.33 -12.20
CA LEU A 707 -13.75 43.46 -12.91
C LEU A 707 -14.73 44.64 -13.00
N SER A 708 -14.27 45.76 -13.56
CA SER A 708 -15.10 46.95 -13.79
C SER A 708 -14.60 47.73 -15.02
N PRO A 709 -15.46 48.52 -15.68
CA PRO A 709 -15.11 49.21 -16.92
C PRO A 709 -13.98 50.24 -16.77
N GLY A 710 -13.38 50.61 -17.90
CA GLY A 710 -12.38 51.66 -17.99
C GLY A 710 -10.91 51.19 -17.87
N TYR A 711 -10.68 49.90 -17.67
CA TYR A 711 -9.36 49.29 -17.65
C TYR A 711 -9.25 48.20 -18.73
N GLU A 712 -8.22 48.27 -19.58
CA GLU A 712 -7.89 47.15 -20.48
C GLU A 712 -7.25 46.03 -19.63
N VAL A 713 -7.82 44.82 -19.71
CA VAL A 713 -7.22 43.61 -19.17
C VAL A 713 -6.37 42.95 -20.24
N LYS A 714 -5.16 42.54 -19.86
CA LYS A 714 -4.20 41.90 -20.76
C LYS A 714 -3.82 40.52 -20.25
N LEU A 715 -4.04 39.51 -21.08
CA LEU A 715 -3.50 38.17 -20.89
C LEU A 715 -2.30 37.97 -21.83
N THR A 716 -1.28 37.28 -21.34
CA THR A 716 -0.04 36.97 -22.05
C THR A 716 0.31 35.49 -21.85
N ALA A 717 0.55 34.76 -22.93
CA ALA A 717 1.09 33.41 -22.89
C ALA A 717 2.63 33.46 -22.75
N ASP A 718 3.17 32.66 -21.84
CA ASP A 718 4.61 32.60 -21.58
C ASP A 718 5.35 31.77 -22.64
N GLU A 719 4.64 30.89 -23.36
CA GLU A 719 5.22 30.06 -24.43
C GLU A 719 5.58 30.88 -25.68
N ALA A 720 6.88 31.03 -25.92
CA ALA A 720 7.42 31.82 -27.03
C ALA A 720 7.00 31.28 -28.41
N GLY A 721 6.26 32.11 -29.16
CA GLY A 721 5.84 31.85 -30.55
C GLY A 721 4.44 31.26 -30.70
N GLU A 722 3.79 30.84 -29.61
CA GLU A 722 2.39 30.40 -29.66
C GLU A 722 1.42 31.59 -29.64
N GLN A 723 0.25 31.41 -30.27
CA GLN A 723 -0.81 32.42 -30.29
C GLN A 723 -1.79 32.22 -29.14
N LEU A 724 -2.11 33.29 -28.42
CA LEU A 724 -3.12 33.27 -27.36
C LEU A 724 -4.51 33.49 -27.95
N ASN A 725 -4.98 32.54 -28.75
CA ASN A 725 -6.36 32.55 -29.23
C ASN A 725 -7.31 32.24 -28.05
N ALA A 726 -8.12 33.22 -27.67
CA ALA A 726 -8.95 33.21 -26.48
C ALA A 726 -10.23 34.06 -26.65
N ILE A 727 -11.23 33.81 -25.82
CA ILE A 727 -12.49 34.58 -25.75
C ILE A 727 -12.72 34.97 -24.28
N ALA A 728 -13.20 36.20 -24.05
CA ALA A 728 -13.54 36.72 -22.73
C ALA A 728 -15.06 36.74 -22.53
N TYR A 729 -15.51 36.18 -21.41
CA TYR A 729 -16.91 36.08 -21.04
C TYR A 729 -17.18 36.84 -19.74
N ARG A 730 -18.24 37.62 -19.70
CA ARG A 730 -18.83 38.12 -18.44
C ARG A 730 -19.88 37.12 -17.96
N PHE A 731 -19.90 36.82 -16.67
CA PHE A 731 -20.97 36.03 -16.07
C PHE A 731 -22.24 36.87 -15.84
N SER A 732 -23.40 36.29 -16.10
CA SER A 732 -24.70 36.95 -15.98
C SER A 732 -25.47 36.43 -14.76
N GLU A 733 -25.55 37.23 -13.70
CA GLU A 733 -26.26 36.84 -12.47
C GLU A 733 -27.77 36.68 -12.72
N ASP A 734 -28.39 37.56 -13.51
CA ASP A 734 -29.80 37.44 -13.93
C ASP A 734 -30.09 36.12 -14.66
N ALA A 735 -29.21 35.72 -15.59
CA ALA A 735 -29.35 34.46 -16.33
C ALA A 735 -29.18 33.24 -15.40
N MET A 736 -28.26 33.32 -14.43
CA MET A 736 -28.04 32.28 -13.42
C MET A 736 -29.29 32.06 -12.55
N ILE A 737 -29.93 33.15 -12.13
CA ILE A 737 -31.21 33.10 -11.39
C ILE A 737 -32.31 32.49 -12.27
N GLN A 738 -32.41 32.92 -13.54
CA GLN A 738 -33.38 32.36 -14.47
C GLN A 738 -33.23 30.85 -14.67
N VAL A 739 -32.02 30.35 -14.95
CA VAL A 739 -31.80 28.90 -15.19
C VAL A 739 -32.03 28.08 -13.91
N TYR A 740 -31.66 28.61 -12.74
CA TYR A 740 -32.04 28.02 -11.46
C TYR A 740 -33.57 27.88 -11.33
N ASP A 741 -34.34 28.93 -11.61
CA ASP A 741 -35.81 28.92 -11.59
C ASP A 741 -36.47 28.04 -12.68
N ARG A 742 -35.69 27.49 -13.63
CA ARG A 742 -36.13 26.45 -14.57
C ARG A 742 -35.81 25.05 -14.08
N LEU A 743 -34.60 24.84 -13.55
CA LEU A 743 -34.11 23.54 -13.08
C LEU A 743 -34.71 23.14 -11.73
N ASN A 744 -34.90 24.10 -10.81
CA ASN A 744 -35.41 23.87 -9.46
C ASN A 744 -36.94 23.74 -9.35
N ARG A 745 -37.65 23.50 -10.47
CA ARG A 745 -39.12 23.43 -10.51
C ARG A 745 -39.70 22.14 -9.96
N MET A 746 -38.98 21.03 -10.17
CA MET A 746 -39.36 19.69 -9.69
C MET A 746 -38.18 19.12 -8.90
N PRO A 747 -37.86 19.69 -7.72
CA PRO A 747 -36.73 19.29 -6.90
C PRO A 747 -37.01 17.97 -6.19
N MET A 748 -35.96 17.15 -5.99
CA MET A 748 -36.00 16.07 -5.02
C MET A 748 -35.54 16.58 -3.66
N HIS A 749 -36.45 16.63 -2.70
CA HIS A 749 -36.14 16.96 -1.30
C HIS A 749 -35.76 15.70 -0.52
N LEU A 750 -34.63 15.73 0.18
CA LEU A 750 -34.19 14.58 0.98
C LEU A 750 -34.82 14.59 2.38
N THR A 751 -35.37 13.44 2.77
CA THR A 751 -35.91 13.21 4.12
C THR A 751 -34.91 12.46 5.01
N SER A 752 -33.94 11.76 4.42
CA SER A 752 -32.80 11.17 5.12
C SER A 752 -31.62 10.98 4.17
N TRP A 753 -30.41 11.32 4.61
CA TRP A 753 -29.16 11.07 3.91
C TRP A 753 -28.12 10.45 4.87
N LYS A 754 -27.41 9.43 4.38
CA LYS A 754 -26.28 8.72 5.02
C LYS A 754 -25.33 8.20 3.93
N ASP A 755 -24.09 7.87 4.30
CA ASP A 755 -23.04 7.33 3.40
C ASP A 755 -23.55 6.40 2.29
N THR A 756 -24.39 5.42 2.61
CA THR A 756 -24.87 4.38 1.68
C THR A 756 -26.37 4.37 1.45
N LYS A 757 -27.12 5.38 1.93
CA LYS A 757 -28.58 5.47 1.77
C LYS A 757 -29.06 6.91 1.67
N LEU A 758 -29.91 7.17 0.69
CA LEU A 758 -30.73 8.38 0.58
C LEU A 758 -32.19 7.98 0.52
N SER A 759 -33.06 8.77 1.15
CA SER A 759 -34.51 8.69 0.98
C SER A 759 -35.01 10.12 0.77
N GLY A 760 -35.86 10.32 -0.24
CA GLY A 760 -36.38 11.64 -0.59
C GLY A 760 -37.74 11.56 -1.28
N THR A 761 -38.32 12.72 -1.53
CA THR A 761 -39.60 12.90 -2.22
C THR A 761 -39.44 13.86 -3.37
N VAL A 762 -40.11 13.57 -4.50
CA VAL A 762 -40.17 14.46 -5.66
C VAL A 762 -41.61 14.52 -6.17
N THR A 763 -42.07 15.73 -6.46
CA THR A 763 -43.36 15.97 -7.13
C THR A 763 -43.06 16.36 -8.57
N ALA A 764 -43.56 15.59 -9.53
CA ALA A 764 -43.31 15.77 -10.95
C ALA A 764 -44.61 16.14 -11.69
N ASP A 765 -44.73 17.38 -12.17
CA ASP A 765 -45.87 17.87 -12.96
C ASP A 765 -46.06 17.11 -14.29
N ARG A 766 -44.99 16.47 -14.77
CA ARG A 766 -44.92 15.67 -15.99
C ARG A 766 -43.85 14.59 -15.85
N ALA A 767 -43.97 13.51 -16.62
CA ALA A 767 -42.90 12.53 -16.74
C ALA A 767 -41.59 13.18 -17.23
N GLY A 768 -40.46 12.68 -16.76
CA GLY A 768 -39.15 13.25 -16.99
C GLY A 768 -38.01 12.41 -16.43
N MET A 769 -36.77 12.89 -16.61
CA MET A 769 -35.58 12.26 -16.04
C MET A 769 -35.24 12.91 -14.70
N LEU A 770 -35.31 12.18 -13.60
CA LEU A 770 -34.71 12.60 -12.33
C LEU A 770 -33.19 12.51 -12.47
N PHE A 771 -32.56 13.64 -12.76
CA PHE A 771 -31.11 13.80 -12.69
C PHE A 771 -30.67 13.87 -11.24
N THR A 772 -29.47 13.35 -10.94
CA THR A 772 -28.81 13.59 -9.64
C THR A 772 -27.33 13.94 -9.85
N SER A 773 -26.76 14.78 -8.97
CA SER A 773 -25.31 15.07 -8.96
C SER A 773 -24.48 13.93 -8.32
N ILE A 774 -25.06 12.73 -8.21
CA ILE A 774 -24.40 11.50 -7.74
C ILE A 774 -23.68 10.85 -8.92
N PRO A 775 -22.38 10.51 -8.84
CA PRO A 775 -21.67 9.78 -9.89
C PRO A 775 -22.29 8.40 -10.17
N PHE A 776 -22.38 8.04 -11.46
CA PHE A 776 -22.89 6.73 -11.86
C PHE A 776 -21.94 5.60 -11.43
N ASP A 777 -22.43 4.71 -10.57
CA ASP A 777 -21.78 3.48 -10.14
C ASP A 777 -22.86 2.38 -10.04
N LYS A 778 -22.61 1.21 -10.61
CA LYS A 778 -23.52 0.05 -10.57
C LYS A 778 -23.79 -0.47 -9.15
N GLY A 779 -22.99 -0.06 -8.17
CA GLY A 779 -23.25 -0.31 -6.76
C GLY A 779 -24.48 0.42 -6.23
N TRP A 780 -24.97 1.46 -6.91
CA TRP A 780 -26.26 2.07 -6.61
C TRP A 780 -27.44 1.17 -7.04
N THR A 781 -28.47 1.16 -6.21
CA THR A 781 -29.79 0.62 -6.54
C THR A 781 -30.83 1.58 -6.02
N VAL A 782 -31.65 2.09 -6.95
CA VAL A 782 -32.71 3.06 -6.71
C VAL A 782 -34.06 2.36 -6.73
N LYS A 783 -35.00 2.88 -5.96
CA LYS A 783 -36.41 2.50 -5.96
C LYS A 783 -37.28 3.74 -6.11
N VAL A 784 -38.41 3.57 -6.78
CA VAL A 784 -39.53 4.52 -6.83
C VAL A 784 -40.73 3.82 -6.18
N ASP A 785 -41.33 4.45 -5.19
CA ASP A 785 -42.50 3.95 -4.45
C ASP A 785 -42.32 2.50 -3.94
N GLY A 786 -41.10 2.22 -3.46
CA GLY A 786 -40.68 0.92 -2.96
C GLY A 786 -40.31 -0.12 -4.02
N GLN A 787 -40.65 0.08 -5.29
CA GLN A 787 -40.32 -0.81 -6.41
C GLN A 787 -38.93 -0.49 -6.98
N LYS A 788 -38.12 -1.51 -7.33
CA LYS A 788 -36.80 -1.25 -7.93
C LYS A 788 -36.98 -0.84 -9.40
N VAL A 789 -36.38 0.29 -9.78
CA VAL A 789 -36.30 0.78 -11.15
C VAL A 789 -34.94 0.47 -11.80
N GLU A 790 -34.86 0.64 -13.12
CA GLU A 790 -33.59 0.65 -13.84
C GLU A 790 -32.91 2.02 -13.70
N THR A 791 -31.58 2.02 -13.60
CA THR A 791 -30.75 3.22 -13.37
C THR A 791 -29.92 3.51 -14.60
N ARG A 792 -30.02 4.72 -15.15
CA ARG A 792 -29.29 5.15 -16.35
C ARG A 792 -28.21 6.18 -16.03
N LYS A 793 -27.32 6.37 -17.02
CA LYS A 793 -26.13 7.20 -16.93
C LYS A 793 -26.34 8.50 -17.70
N ALA A 794 -26.83 9.53 -17.01
CA ALA A 794 -27.05 10.84 -17.60
C ALA A 794 -25.74 11.55 -17.93
N PHE A 795 -25.69 12.21 -19.09
CA PHE A 795 -24.57 13.06 -19.53
C PHE A 795 -23.19 12.37 -19.39
N GLY A 796 -23.15 11.06 -19.69
CA GLY A 796 -21.96 10.21 -19.63
C GLY A 796 -21.43 9.85 -18.24
N ALA A 797 -21.86 10.52 -17.16
CA ALA A 797 -21.18 10.47 -15.85
C ALA A 797 -22.08 10.34 -14.61
N PHE A 798 -23.35 10.74 -14.68
CA PHE A 798 -24.21 10.91 -13.50
C PHE A 798 -25.32 9.86 -13.39
N LEU A 799 -25.76 9.58 -12.16
CA LEU A 799 -26.86 8.67 -11.88
C LEU A 799 -28.20 9.37 -12.15
N ALA A 800 -29.03 8.73 -12.97
CA ALA A 800 -30.39 9.17 -13.22
C ALA A 800 -31.38 7.99 -13.26
N ILE A 801 -32.65 8.30 -13.07
CA ILE A 801 -33.79 7.41 -13.32
C ILE A 801 -34.87 8.19 -14.07
N ASP A 802 -35.77 7.50 -14.74
CA ASP A 802 -37.00 8.10 -15.24
C ASP A 802 -38.08 8.07 -14.16
N VAL A 803 -38.90 9.11 -14.10
CA VAL A 803 -40.05 9.25 -13.22
C VAL A 803 -41.29 9.64 -14.04
N ASP A 804 -42.45 9.12 -13.65
CA ASP A 804 -43.74 9.50 -14.23
C ASP A 804 -44.22 10.85 -13.65
N ALA A 805 -45.43 11.27 -14.03
CA ALA A 805 -46.08 12.44 -13.42
C ALA A 805 -46.79 12.02 -12.11
N GLY A 806 -46.47 12.68 -10.99
CA GLY A 806 -47.05 12.40 -9.68
C GLY A 806 -46.13 12.74 -8.50
N ASP A 807 -46.58 12.40 -7.30
CA ASP A 807 -45.78 12.42 -6.08
C ASP A 807 -45.08 11.06 -5.90
N HIS A 808 -43.75 11.06 -5.82
CA HIS A 808 -42.94 9.84 -5.75
C HIS A 808 -41.98 9.84 -4.56
N VAL A 809 -41.84 8.68 -3.91
CA VAL A 809 -40.82 8.42 -2.87
C VAL A 809 -39.64 7.70 -3.51
N ILE A 810 -38.45 8.31 -3.43
CA ILE A 810 -37.22 7.81 -4.05
C ILE A 810 -36.26 7.30 -2.96
N ASP A 811 -35.94 6.01 -2.99
CA ASP A 811 -34.97 5.37 -2.09
C ASP A 811 -33.71 4.96 -2.86
N PHE A 812 -32.55 5.50 -2.50
CA PHE A 812 -31.25 5.07 -3.01
C PHE A 812 -30.54 4.20 -1.99
N SER A 813 -29.88 3.14 -2.45
CA SER A 813 -29.04 2.28 -1.61
C SER A 813 -27.76 1.90 -2.34
N TYR A 814 -26.61 2.01 -1.67
CA TYR A 814 -25.31 1.68 -2.23
C TYR A 814 -24.72 0.39 -1.64
N PHE A 815 -24.22 -0.48 -2.51
CA PHE A 815 -23.41 -1.64 -2.14
C PHE A 815 -22.43 -1.97 -3.29
N PRO A 816 -21.10 -1.92 -3.09
CA PRO A 816 -20.13 -2.08 -4.19
C PRO A 816 -20.33 -3.32 -5.05
N GLU A 817 -20.17 -3.18 -6.37
CA GLU A 817 -20.04 -4.32 -7.30
C GLU A 817 -18.86 -5.21 -6.85
N GLY A 818 -18.90 -6.51 -7.15
CA GLY A 818 -17.84 -7.46 -6.77
C GLY A 818 -17.77 -7.83 -5.28
N LEU A 819 -18.28 -7.02 -4.34
CA LEU A 819 -18.11 -7.25 -2.90
C LEU A 819 -18.83 -8.53 -2.41
N LYS A 820 -20.05 -8.80 -2.89
CA LYS A 820 -20.80 -10.02 -2.51
C LYS A 820 -20.06 -11.31 -2.92
N PRO A 821 -19.68 -11.53 -4.20
CA PRO A 821 -18.90 -12.71 -4.57
C PRO A 821 -17.49 -12.71 -3.94
N GLY A 822 -16.87 -11.55 -3.74
CA GLY A 822 -15.57 -11.43 -3.07
C GLY A 822 -15.59 -12.00 -1.66
N VAL A 823 -16.54 -11.57 -0.83
CA VAL A 823 -16.72 -12.08 0.55
C VAL A 823 -17.01 -13.59 0.56
N LEU A 824 -17.83 -14.10 -0.37
CA LEU A 824 -18.11 -15.54 -0.49
C LEU A 824 -16.85 -16.34 -0.85
N ILE A 825 -16.04 -15.85 -1.79
CA ILE A 825 -14.77 -16.48 -2.20
C ILE A 825 -13.75 -16.46 -1.04
N THR A 826 -13.66 -15.36 -0.29
CA THR A 826 -12.80 -15.26 0.90
C THR A 826 -13.26 -16.22 2.01
N GLY A 827 -14.56 -16.29 2.30
CA GLY A 827 -15.11 -17.26 3.26
C GLY A 827 -14.84 -18.71 2.86
N GLY A 828 -15.09 -19.07 1.59
CA GLY A 828 -14.78 -20.40 1.06
C GLY A 828 -13.29 -20.74 1.12
N SER A 829 -12.41 -19.77 0.83
CA SER A 829 -10.95 -19.94 0.91
C SER A 829 -10.48 -20.20 2.33
N ILE A 830 -11.04 -19.49 3.32
CA ILE A 830 -10.77 -19.72 4.74
C ILE A 830 -11.21 -21.14 5.16
N VAL A 831 -12.41 -21.58 4.77
CA VAL A 831 -12.91 -22.94 5.08
C VAL A 831 -12.00 -24.02 4.47
N ILE A 832 -11.57 -23.85 3.21
CA ILE A 832 -10.65 -24.79 2.55
C ILE A 832 -9.29 -24.81 3.26
N LEU A 833 -8.75 -23.67 3.68
CA LEU A 833 -7.48 -23.59 4.41
C LEU A 833 -7.55 -24.24 5.80
N ILE A 834 -8.66 -24.06 6.52
CA ILE A 834 -8.92 -24.75 7.80
C ILE A 834 -8.98 -26.26 7.58
N PHE A 835 -9.69 -26.72 6.54
CA PHE A 835 -9.78 -28.15 6.20
C PHE A 835 -8.41 -28.75 5.82
N LEU A 836 -7.63 -28.07 4.98
CA LEU A 836 -6.27 -28.49 4.62
C LEU A 836 -5.33 -28.55 5.83
N TRP A 837 -5.48 -27.63 6.78
CA TRP A 837 -4.73 -27.65 8.05
C TRP A 837 -5.11 -28.86 8.92
N PHE A 838 -6.40 -29.14 9.09
CA PHE A 838 -6.88 -30.31 9.84
C PHE A 838 -6.45 -31.63 9.18
N LEU A 839 -6.65 -31.79 7.86
CA LEU A 839 -6.20 -32.98 7.12
C LEU A 839 -4.71 -33.23 7.31
N ARG A 840 -3.88 -32.17 7.22
CA ARG A 840 -2.43 -32.30 7.41
C ARG A 840 -2.08 -32.66 8.86
N ARG A 841 -2.70 -32.02 9.85
CA ARG A 841 -2.47 -32.32 11.27
C ARG A 841 -2.83 -33.77 11.62
N GLU A 842 -3.88 -34.32 10.99
CA GLU A 842 -4.27 -35.72 11.12
C GLU A 842 -3.31 -36.67 10.38
N MET A 843 -2.82 -36.32 9.18
CA MET A 843 -1.77 -37.09 8.52
C MET A 843 -0.45 -37.13 9.30
N GLU A 844 -0.08 -36.02 9.95
CA GLU A 844 1.10 -35.94 10.82
C GLU A 844 0.89 -36.86 12.05
N ARG A 845 -0.23 -36.72 12.78
CA ARG A 845 -0.61 -37.64 13.88
C ARG A 845 -0.60 -39.13 13.50
N ARG A 846 -1.08 -39.48 12.30
CA ARG A 846 -1.08 -40.88 11.81
C ARG A 846 0.33 -41.40 11.56
N ARG A 847 1.23 -40.57 11.03
CA ARG A 847 2.65 -40.92 10.86
C ARG A 847 3.34 -41.09 12.21
N ASP A 848 3.07 -40.20 13.16
CA ASP A 848 3.66 -40.29 14.51
C ASP A 848 3.17 -41.54 15.25
N ARG A 849 1.87 -41.86 15.19
CA ARG A 849 1.31 -43.13 15.71
C ARG A 849 1.96 -44.36 15.04
N ALA A 850 2.10 -44.37 13.72
CA ALA A 850 2.74 -45.47 13.00
C ALA A 850 4.24 -45.62 13.36
N ARG A 851 4.94 -44.51 13.63
CA ARG A 851 6.32 -44.52 14.11
C ARG A 851 6.42 -45.07 15.53
N MET A 852 5.55 -44.65 16.44
CA MET A 852 5.50 -45.18 17.82
C MET A 852 5.17 -46.68 17.85
N LEU A 853 4.27 -47.14 16.96
CA LEU A 853 3.96 -48.57 16.82
C LEU A 853 5.15 -49.38 16.29
N ARG A 854 5.96 -48.83 15.35
CA ARG A 854 7.20 -49.47 14.92
C ARG A 854 8.26 -49.53 16.02
N ILE A 855 8.44 -48.45 16.78
CA ILE A 855 9.39 -48.42 17.90
C ILE A 855 9.00 -49.46 18.96
N ARG A 856 7.72 -49.49 19.38
CA ARG A 856 7.22 -50.52 20.32
C ARG A 856 7.31 -51.95 19.79
N ARG A 857 7.27 -52.14 18.47
CA ARG A 857 7.46 -53.45 17.85
C ARG A 857 8.93 -53.88 17.91
N MET A 858 9.85 -52.99 17.53
CA MET A 858 11.29 -53.21 17.64
C MET A 858 11.74 -53.46 19.08
N GLN A 859 11.15 -52.75 20.06
CA GLN A 859 11.43 -52.99 21.48
C GLN A 859 11.00 -54.40 21.92
N ARG A 860 9.83 -54.88 21.48
CA ARG A 860 9.40 -56.26 21.74
C ARG A 860 10.25 -57.29 21.03
N GLU A 861 10.60 -57.04 19.77
CA GLU A 861 11.46 -57.93 19.00
C GLU A 861 12.85 -58.06 19.68
N SER A 862 13.37 -57.01 20.33
CA SER A 862 14.58 -57.11 21.19
C SER A 862 14.35 -57.66 22.61
N GLU A 863 13.15 -57.51 23.19
CA GLU A 863 12.77 -58.14 24.47
C GLU A 863 12.58 -59.66 24.30
N GLU A 864 12.14 -60.09 23.12
CA GLU A 864 12.01 -61.49 22.70
C GLU A 864 13.39 -62.09 22.33
N GLU A 865 14.25 -61.36 21.58
CA GLU A 865 15.62 -61.83 21.26
C GLU A 865 16.52 -62.04 22.51
N HIS A 866 16.42 -61.21 23.55
CA HIS A 866 17.17 -61.45 24.80
C HIS A 866 16.61 -62.60 25.65
N ALA A 867 15.31 -62.89 25.58
CA ALA A 867 14.72 -64.03 26.29
C ALA A 867 15.22 -65.38 25.75
N ASP A 868 15.50 -65.45 24.44
CA ASP A 868 16.09 -66.63 23.78
C ASP A 868 17.62 -66.76 24.03
N GLU A 869 18.32 -65.68 24.46
CA GLU A 869 19.75 -65.73 24.81
C GLU A 869 20.00 -66.21 26.26
N ASP A 870 19.13 -65.83 27.22
CA ASP A 870 19.27 -66.23 28.63
C ASP A 870 19.03 -67.74 28.89
N GLU A 871 18.46 -68.51 27.95
CA GLU A 871 18.20 -69.96 28.09
C GLU A 871 19.43 -70.86 27.87
N PHE A 872 20.63 -70.31 27.61
CA PHE A 872 21.79 -71.08 27.13
C PHE A 872 23.09 -71.09 28.00
N GLU A 873 23.09 -70.51 29.21
CA GLU A 873 24.24 -70.62 30.15
C GLU A 873 23.89 -71.34 31.48
N GLU A 874 23.69 -72.66 31.44
CA GLU A 874 23.84 -73.53 32.62
C GLU A 874 25.19 -74.26 32.62
N ILE A 875 25.99 -74.05 33.67
CA ILE A 875 27.19 -74.84 34.02
C ILE A 875 27.14 -75.09 35.55
N PRO A 876 27.33 -76.34 36.03
CA PRO A 876 26.93 -76.72 37.39
C PRO A 876 27.99 -76.45 38.47
N GLU A 877 27.53 -76.18 39.68
CA GLU A 877 28.31 -76.30 40.93
C GLU A 877 27.99 -77.63 41.64
N ILE A 878 28.88 -78.06 42.56
CA ILE A 878 28.82 -79.36 43.26
C ILE A 878 29.05 -79.12 44.76
N ASP A 879 28.21 -79.77 45.57
CA ASP A 879 28.29 -80.17 46.99
C ASP A 879 29.08 -79.32 48.00
N GLU A 880 28.41 -78.92 49.09
CA GLU A 880 28.74 -79.42 50.44
C GLU A 880 27.55 -79.23 51.43
N GLU A 881 27.42 -80.15 52.40
CA GLU A 881 26.39 -80.31 53.45
C GLU A 881 27.14 -80.75 54.76
N PRO A 882 26.55 -80.92 55.98
CA PRO A 882 25.16 -80.71 56.45
C PRO A 882 25.08 -80.06 57.88
N GLU A 883 23.99 -80.36 58.63
CA GLU A 883 23.83 -80.30 60.11
C GLU A 883 23.60 -78.92 60.81
N GLU A 884 22.72 -78.74 61.81
CA GLU A 884 21.63 -79.59 62.36
C GLU A 884 20.61 -78.75 63.20
N SER A 885 19.41 -79.31 63.49
CA SER A 885 18.36 -78.98 64.51
C SER A 885 18.20 -77.52 65.05
N SER A 886 17.00 -76.92 65.06
CA SER A 886 15.87 -77.21 65.99
C SER A 886 14.77 -76.12 65.88
N ASP A 887 13.51 -76.21 66.34
CA ASP A 887 12.56 -77.31 66.67
C ASP A 887 11.12 -76.73 66.86
N GLU A 888 10.10 -77.61 66.88
CA GLU A 888 8.74 -77.59 67.54
C GLU A 888 7.93 -76.28 67.81
N MET A 889 6.58 -76.18 67.72
CA MET A 889 5.48 -77.02 67.14
C MET A 889 4.14 -76.19 67.15
N GLU A 890 3.05 -76.76 66.59
CA GLU A 890 1.60 -76.47 66.76
C GLU A 890 0.83 -75.71 65.64
N GLU A 891 -0.44 -76.14 65.48
CA GLU A 891 -1.46 -75.93 64.43
C GLU A 891 -2.86 -76.03 65.17
N PRO A 892 -4.09 -76.06 64.57
CA PRO A 892 -4.55 -75.92 63.18
C PRO A 892 -5.87 -75.10 62.93
N ASP A 893 -6.25 -75.02 61.65
CA ASP A 893 -7.60 -75.15 61.05
C ASP A 893 -8.83 -74.22 61.30
N SER A 894 -9.34 -73.69 60.17
CA SER A 894 -10.70 -73.91 59.59
C SER A 894 -11.83 -72.83 59.56
N GLU A 895 -12.37 -72.69 58.33
CA GLU A 895 -13.79 -72.50 57.90
C GLU A 895 -14.59 -71.16 57.99
N ILE A 896 -15.74 -71.18 57.30
CA ILE A 896 -16.68 -70.12 56.83
C ILE A 896 -18.15 -70.63 57.08
N PRO A 897 -19.31 -70.06 56.62
CA PRO A 897 -19.64 -68.82 55.86
C PRO A 897 -20.78 -67.95 56.52
N ASP A 898 -21.35 -66.94 55.82
CA ASP A 898 -22.71 -66.96 55.20
C ASP A 898 -23.21 -65.56 54.66
N MET A 899 -24.39 -65.52 54.01
CA MET A 899 -25.07 -64.39 53.30
C MET A 899 -26.35 -63.88 54.07
N PRO A 900 -27.26 -62.93 53.61
CA PRO A 900 -27.55 -62.39 52.25
C PRO A 900 -27.96 -60.86 52.11
N GLU A 901 -28.46 -60.46 50.92
CA GLU A 901 -29.07 -59.16 50.52
C GLU A 901 -30.62 -59.06 50.86
N PRO A 902 -31.49 -58.09 50.40
CA PRO A 902 -31.37 -56.93 49.47
C PRO A 902 -32.20 -55.62 49.80
N GLU A 903 -32.45 -54.77 48.77
CA GLU A 903 -33.42 -53.61 48.65
C GLU A 903 -33.00 -52.19 49.17
N LYS A 904 -33.52 -51.01 48.71
CA LYS A 904 -33.88 -50.46 47.36
C LYS A 904 -34.27 -48.93 47.40
N HIS A 905 -34.14 -48.23 46.25
CA HIS A 905 -34.92 -47.05 45.77
C HIS A 905 -34.83 -45.59 46.36
N ILE A 906 -34.55 -44.63 45.44
CA ILE A 906 -35.30 -43.35 45.11
C ILE A 906 -35.10 -42.02 45.92
N ASN A 907 -34.58 -40.98 45.21
CA ASN A 907 -34.89 -39.50 45.18
C ASN A 907 -35.01 -38.64 46.50
N HIS A 908 -34.93 -37.30 46.53
CA HIS A 908 -34.95 -36.23 45.49
C HIS A 908 -34.34 -34.87 45.98
N LYS A 909 -33.98 -33.98 45.03
CA LYS A 909 -33.97 -32.48 45.09
C LYS A 909 -33.42 -31.70 46.32
N LYS A 910 -32.54 -30.72 46.03
CA LYS A 910 -32.92 -29.27 46.02
C LYS A 910 -31.91 -28.36 45.31
N GLN A 911 -32.40 -27.21 44.83
CA GLN A 911 -31.63 -26.03 44.42
C GLN A 911 -31.79 -24.95 45.50
N THR A 912 -30.86 -23.98 45.60
CA THR A 912 -31.10 -22.52 45.43
C THR A 912 -29.81 -21.70 45.50
N THR A 913 -29.89 -20.53 44.86
CA THR A 913 -29.13 -19.25 44.92
C THR A 913 -28.66 -18.76 46.31
N GLU A 914 -28.07 -17.58 46.59
CA GLU A 914 -27.89 -16.20 46.02
C GLU A 914 -26.60 -15.59 46.67
N GLU A 915 -25.88 -14.53 46.26
CA GLU A 915 -25.69 -13.76 45.00
C GLU A 915 -24.41 -12.84 45.13
N GLN A 916 -24.22 -11.85 44.23
CA GLN A 916 -23.48 -10.55 44.28
C GLN A 916 -22.38 -10.29 45.36
N THR A 917 -21.23 -9.69 45.02
CA THR A 917 -21.09 -8.38 44.34
C THR A 917 -19.92 -8.33 43.34
#